data_AF-A0A218ZBP3-F1
#
_entry.id   AF-A0A218ZBP3-F1
#
_cell.length_a   1.000
_cell.length_b   1.000
_cell.length_c   1.000
_cell.angle_alpha   90.00
_cell.angle_beta   90.00
_cell.angle_gamma   90.00
#
_symmetry.space_group_name_H-M   'P 1'
#
loop_
_entity.id
_entity.type
_entity.pdbx_description
1 polymer ?
#
loop_
_entity_poly.entity_id
_entity_poly.type
_entity_poly.pdbx_seq_one_letter_code
_entity_poly.pdbx_strand_id
1 'polypeptide(L)'
;MVYCGKPSKGCQMCRTRRIKCDETKPTCNQCAKSRRVCPGYKDDFDLVFRNETQATERRARRALNTKRTAAQLTLATQQASFPSPQAQEKSDAERSPTLIAPNPGQDASGAVVPRGGLAAIPVPLDQQAPCFFVSNFVVAPKHQSRGYFDFLLPMLRNESADSHLSLAFSAVAMASLANRPNTRGRRQLFGQAVGKYTRALKATNVALQNSVHQKSDQTLAAILMLGFYETIASEKTSAMAWYSHIEGAVQLVKMRGRKQMRTKTGYSLFVAVRQQMVVSVLSGSKPLTNGTEWWTPDMGRDEIGMFVTMLGCRVAEMRSELNHALSSFPRTPDYSQQLTSIMKRFEDLERGCVDWEARLPEEWRPRTVAWVDHVLDGDITKAEVFPGRVDMYTDVTIANIWNQFRIARLFISGAVVRCAAWICAPVDYRTTPEYAHAVRLCGDLVTDVIAGTPYLLGWRVGQSGILRSENFSSWSEESGATTAKAIGGFFVMWPLFSISNTDYISDSQRVWAKARLLYVSEILGLNHAKVLSNFYLRLPSMIIRRDMMMNAAPALQQTLVVGCARSFSPPVAANTSQHITTSTISKLATANRFSDDNDDSGPNQNNNATNTSQPVHMTPQHFNAHAQALNAVSHDTSANTSYAHANPDDSNSYISTSTPGDLAPSSSGLPLYTLNPLQQREAMIKETWENERRSLLKKASNQQGDSVERLLANYFVV
;
A
#
# COMPACT_ATOMS: atom_id res chain seq x y z
N MET A 1 51.41 -18.80 -5.55
CA MET A 1 50.15 -19.33 -6.15
C MET A 1 50.44 -20.69 -6.75
N VAL A 2 49.46 -21.60 -6.83
CA VAL A 2 49.59 -22.87 -7.59
C VAL A 2 48.84 -22.72 -8.91
N TYR A 3 49.49 -23.02 -10.03
CA TYR A 3 48.94 -22.78 -11.37
C TYR A 3 48.00 -23.92 -11.78
N CYS A 4 46.68 -23.71 -11.69
CA CYS A 4 45.71 -24.67 -12.22
C CYS A 4 45.62 -24.57 -13.75
N GLY A 5 46.08 -25.60 -14.46
CA GLY A 5 45.99 -25.67 -15.92
C GLY A 5 44.54 -25.66 -16.46
N LYS A 6 44.40 -25.42 -17.78
CA LYS A 6 43.10 -25.29 -18.46
C LYS A 6 42.19 -26.52 -18.20
N PRO A 7 40.91 -26.35 -17.86
CA PRO A 7 39.98 -27.47 -17.65
C PRO A 7 39.79 -28.35 -18.89
N SER A 8 39.62 -29.67 -18.68
CA SER A 8 39.36 -30.64 -19.76
C SER A 8 38.00 -30.39 -20.43
N LYS A 9 37.97 -30.35 -21.77
CA LYS A 9 36.76 -30.12 -22.59
C LYS A 9 35.80 -31.33 -22.67
N GLY A 10 36.27 -32.54 -22.35
CA GLY A 10 35.49 -33.77 -22.43
C GLY A 10 34.16 -33.74 -21.66
N CYS A 11 33.19 -34.54 -22.09
CA CYS A 11 31.84 -34.56 -21.51
C CYS A 11 31.87 -34.92 -20.01
N GLN A 12 30.89 -34.43 -19.24
CA GLN A 12 30.87 -34.60 -17.78
C GLN A 12 30.91 -36.08 -17.37
N MET A 13 30.23 -36.96 -18.11
CA MET A 13 30.22 -38.41 -17.84
C MET A 13 31.61 -39.06 -18.01
N CYS A 14 32.38 -38.66 -19.03
CA CYS A 14 33.76 -39.15 -19.21
C CYS A 14 34.70 -38.57 -18.16
N ARG A 15 34.56 -37.28 -17.82
CA ARG A 15 35.35 -36.61 -16.78
C ARG A 15 35.14 -37.24 -15.40
N THR A 16 33.89 -37.51 -15.01
CA THR A 16 33.57 -38.22 -13.75
C THR A 16 34.16 -39.62 -13.72
N ARG A 17 34.10 -40.35 -14.85
CA ARG A 17 34.70 -41.68 -15.02
C ARG A 17 36.24 -41.66 -15.18
N ARG A 18 36.86 -40.48 -15.25
CA ARG A 18 38.30 -40.27 -15.50
C ARG A 18 38.82 -40.95 -16.78
N ILE A 19 37.98 -41.14 -17.79
CA ILE A 19 38.35 -41.69 -19.10
C ILE A 19 38.51 -40.57 -20.14
N LYS A 20 39.38 -40.79 -21.14
CA LYS A 20 39.54 -39.85 -22.26
C LYS A 20 38.24 -39.80 -23.07
N CYS A 21 37.68 -38.60 -23.19
CA CYS A 21 36.54 -38.35 -24.06
C CYS A 21 37.02 -38.21 -25.52
N ASP A 22 36.20 -38.66 -26.46
CA ASP A 22 36.41 -38.50 -27.90
C ASP A 22 35.77 -37.21 -28.47
N GLU A 23 35.08 -36.44 -27.63
CA GLU A 23 34.55 -35.08 -27.88
C GLU A 23 33.56 -34.94 -29.07
N THR A 24 33.09 -36.05 -29.65
CA THR A 24 32.06 -36.05 -30.69
C THR A 24 30.70 -35.53 -30.19
N LYS A 25 29.99 -34.79 -31.04
CA LYS A 25 28.68 -34.20 -30.77
C LYS A 25 27.61 -34.89 -31.64
N PRO A 26 26.34 -35.03 -31.17
CA PRO A 26 25.81 -34.55 -29.88
C PRO A 26 26.23 -35.41 -28.68
N THR A 27 26.63 -36.67 -28.89
CA THR A 27 27.03 -37.61 -27.83
C THR A 27 28.39 -38.24 -28.11
N CYS A 28 29.18 -38.50 -27.06
CA CYS A 28 30.49 -39.13 -27.21
C CYS A 28 30.38 -40.65 -27.41
N ASN A 29 31.24 -41.22 -28.25
CA ASN A 29 31.24 -42.66 -28.53
C ASN A 29 31.51 -43.50 -27.28
N GLN A 30 32.30 -42.98 -26.33
CA GLN A 30 32.53 -43.67 -25.05
C GLN A 30 31.25 -43.83 -24.21
N CYS A 31 30.33 -42.87 -24.25
CA CYS A 31 29.01 -42.99 -23.62
C CYS A 31 28.09 -43.89 -24.44
N ALA A 32 28.05 -43.73 -25.76
CA ALA A 32 27.21 -44.55 -26.65
C ALA A 32 27.56 -46.05 -26.56
N LYS A 33 28.85 -46.41 -26.70
CA LYS A 33 29.32 -47.81 -26.60
C LYS A 33 29.08 -48.42 -25.23
N SER A 34 29.12 -47.63 -24.15
CA SER A 34 28.79 -48.09 -22.79
C SER A 34 27.30 -47.94 -22.42
N ARG A 35 26.43 -47.68 -23.41
CA ARG A 35 24.97 -47.52 -23.29
C ARG A 35 24.53 -46.57 -22.16
N ARG A 36 25.27 -45.46 -21.97
CA ARG A 36 25.00 -44.45 -20.94
C ARG A 36 24.62 -43.11 -21.59
N VAL A 37 23.64 -42.44 -21.02
CA VAL A 37 23.22 -41.09 -21.46
C VAL A 37 24.41 -40.13 -21.34
N CYS A 38 24.75 -39.46 -22.45
CA CYS A 38 25.79 -38.45 -22.49
C CYS A 38 25.18 -37.07 -22.19
N PRO A 39 25.53 -36.40 -21.08
CA PRO A 39 24.92 -35.12 -20.67
C PRO A 39 25.45 -33.91 -21.46
N GLY A 40 25.89 -34.11 -22.71
CA GLY A 40 26.54 -33.09 -23.52
C GLY A 40 27.88 -32.58 -22.97
N TYR A 41 28.27 -31.40 -23.43
CA TYR A 41 29.50 -30.67 -23.09
C TYR A 41 29.12 -29.34 -22.46
N LYS A 42 29.97 -28.80 -21.57
CA LYS A 42 29.77 -27.45 -21.04
C LYS A 42 30.10 -26.41 -22.13
N ASP A 43 29.37 -25.30 -22.10
CA ASP A 43 29.69 -24.13 -22.91
C ASP A 43 30.91 -23.39 -22.37
N ASP A 44 31.72 -22.80 -23.26
CA ASP A 44 33.03 -22.22 -22.88
C ASP A 44 32.89 -20.96 -21.98
N PHE A 45 31.72 -20.31 -21.94
CA PHE A 45 31.40 -19.21 -21.00
C PHE A 45 31.32 -19.65 -19.53
N ASP A 46 31.02 -20.91 -19.26
CA ASP A 46 30.68 -21.43 -17.93
C ASP A 46 31.91 -21.77 -17.06
N LEU A 47 33.08 -21.21 -17.42
CA LEU A 47 34.40 -21.53 -16.87
C LEU A 47 35.09 -20.38 -16.10
N VAL A 48 34.49 -19.19 -16.07
CA VAL A 48 35.17 -17.96 -15.60
C VAL A 48 34.98 -17.67 -14.10
N PHE A 49 33.85 -18.07 -13.49
CA PHE A 49 33.54 -17.70 -12.09
C PHE A 49 33.87 -18.80 -11.08
N ARG A 50 34.71 -18.47 -10.09
CA ARG A 50 34.86 -19.23 -8.83
C ARG A 50 34.19 -18.48 -7.68
N ASN A 51 33.44 -19.19 -6.84
CA ASN A 51 32.69 -18.62 -5.72
C ASN A 51 33.41 -18.89 -4.39
N GLU A 52 33.97 -17.85 -3.75
CA GLU A 52 34.71 -17.97 -2.48
C GLU A 52 33.85 -17.85 -1.21
N THR A 53 32.52 -17.74 -1.33
CA THR A 53 31.62 -17.40 -0.20
C THR A 53 31.83 -18.27 1.04
N GLN A 54 32.08 -19.57 0.89
CA GLN A 54 32.34 -20.47 2.02
C GLN A 54 33.65 -20.17 2.78
N ALA A 55 34.69 -19.64 2.12
CA ALA A 55 35.93 -19.26 2.78
C ALA A 55 35.71 -18.02 3.66
N THR A 56 34.99 -17.03 3.10
CA THR A 56 34.60 -15.80 3.80
C THR A 56 33.67 -16.09 4.99
N GLU A 57 32.67 -16.97 4.84
CA GLU A 57 31.75 -17.33 5.93
C GLU A 57 32.50 -18.01 7.10
N ARG A 58 33.42 -18.93 6.81
CA ARG A 58 34.27 -19.57 7.84
C ARG A 58 35.14 -18.56 8.58
N ARG A 59 35.62 -17.52 7.90
CA ARG A 59 36.39 -16.41 8.50
C ARG A 59 35.53 -15.54 9.41
N ALA A 60 34.33 -15.17 8.94
CA ALA A 60 33.36 -14.37 9.69
C ALA A 60 32.87 -15.07 10.98
N ARG A 61 32.54 -16.38 10.90
CA ARG A 61 32.11 -17.16 12.07
C ARG A 61 33.18 -17.23 13.18
N ARG A 62 34.46 -17.33 12.83
CA ARG A 62 35.57 -17.31 13.81
C ARG A 62 35.63 -15.97 14.55
N ALA A 63 35.56 -14.85 13.83
CA ALA A 63 35.60 -13.51 14.43
C ALA A 63 34.42 -13.22 15.38
N LEU A 64 33.23 -13.75 15.07
CA LEU A 64 32.05 -13.63 15.93
C LEU A 64 32.20 -14.38 17.25
N ASN A 65 32.76 -15.59 17.23
CA ASN A 65 32.98 -16.37 18.46
C ASN A 65 33.98 -15.68 19.39
N THR A 66 35.12 -15.19 18.88
CA THR A 66 36.12 -14.47 19.68
C THR A 66 35.54 -13.23 20.38
N LYS A 67 34.71 -12.44 19.68
CA LYS A 67 34.01 -11.29 20.29
C LYS A 67 33.05 -11.70 21.41
N ARG A 68 32.36 -12.84 21.27
CA ARG A 68 31.43 -13.34 22.28
C ARG A 68 32.16 -13.82 23.54
N THR A 69 33.29 -14.52 23.40
CA THR A 69 34.13 -14.91 24.56
C THR A 69 34.67 -13.70 25.31
N ALA A 70 35.16 -12.68 24.59
CA ALA A 70 35.64 -11.44 25.20
C ALA A 70 34.54 -10.74 26.02
N ALA A 71 33.34 -10.59 25.48
CA ALA A 71 32.20 -9.97 26.16
C ALA A 71 31.76 -10.74 27.42
N GLN A 72 31.91 -12.08 27.44
CA GLN A 72 31.60 -12.89 28.63
C GLN A 72 32.63 -12.71 29.75
N LEU A 73 33.92 -12.50 29.44
CA LEU A 73 34.92 -12.11 30.45
C LEU A 73 34.59 -10.75 31.07
N THR A 74 34.26 -9.74 30.25
CA THR A 74 33.95 -8.38 30.75
C THR A 74 32.77 -8.36 31.72
N LEU A 75 31.78 -9.24 31.53
CA LEU A 75 30.61 -9.31 32.40
C LEU A 75 30.94 -9.92 33.78
N ALA A 76 31.83 -10.91 33.83
CA ALA A 76 32.23 -11.56 35.08
C ALA A 76 33.01 -10.61 36.02
N THR A 77 33.87 -9.76 35.47
CA THR A 77 34.66 -8.78 36.26
C THR A 77 33.79 -7.68 36.89
N GLN A 78 32.55 -7.49 36.46
CA GLN A 78 31.65 -6.46 37.00
C GLN A 78 30.77 -6.93 38.18
N GLN A 79 30.84 -8.19 38.59
CA GLN A 79 30.02 -8.74 39.69
C GLN A 79 30.78 -8.93 41.01
N ALA A 80 32.04 -8.51 41.10
CA ALA A 80 32.87 -8.66 42.31
C ALA A 80 33.65 -7.38 42.65
N SER A 81 32.98 -6.40 43.29
CA SER A 81 33.57 -5.43 44.23
C SER A 81 32.52 -4.50 44.84
N PHE A 82 32.30 -4.60 46.15
CA PHE A 82 31.80 -3.52 47.01
C PHE A 82 32.87 -3.26 48.08
N PRO A 83 33.10 -2.00 48.47
CA PRO A 83 32.79 -1.64 49.87
C PRO A 83 32.17 -0.24 50.04
N SER A 84 31.84 0.11 51.29
CA SER A 84 31.18 1.35 51.72
C SER A 84 32.08 2.61 51.73
N PRO A 85 31.49 3.83 51.79
CA PRO A 85 32.24 5.10 51.70
C PRO A 85 32.64 5.71 53.05
N GLN A 86 33.84 6.31 53.13
CA GLN A 86 34.22 7.29 54.17
C GLN A 86 35.17 8.39 53.64
N ALA A 87 34.91 9.61 54.12
CA ALA A 87 35.77 10.80 54.37
C ALA A 87 37.04 11.14 53.54
N GLN A 88 37.05 12.41 53.07
CA GLN A 88 38.10 13.44 53.18
C GLN A 88 39.43 13.44 52.37
N GLU A 89 39.68 14.65 51.85
CA GLU A 89 40.94 15.42 51.77
C GLU A 89 41.96 15.34 50.60
N LYS A 90 42.19 16.57 50.06
CA LYS A 90 43.40 17.20 49.51
C LYS A 90 44.64 16.36 49.15
N SER A 91 45.20 16.60 47.96
CA SER A 91 46.52 17.25 47.79
C SER A 91 46.86 17.47 46.29
N ASP A 92 47.97 18.15 46.02
CA ASP A 92 48.28 18.83 44.75
C ASP A 92 49.36 18.14 43.88
N ALA A 93 49.68 18.82 42.76
CA ALA A 93 50.98 18.84 42.05
C ALA A 93 51.30 17.80 40.94
N GLU A 94 51.36 18.34 39.72
CA GLU A 94 52.46 18.22 38.74
C GLU A 94 53.26 16.90 38.59
N ARG A 95 53.22 16.31 37.38
CA ARG A 95 54.30 16.52 36.38
C ARG A 95 54.04 15.87 35.01
N SER A 96 54.59 16.51 33.99
CA SER A 96 55.02 15.96 32.69
C SER A 96 56.50 16.40 32.50
N PRO A 97 57.23 16.07 31.40
CA PRO A 97 56.92 15.18 30.27
C PRO A 97 58.02 14.11 30.04
N THR A 98 57.91 13.33 28.96
CA THR A 98 59.08 12.89 28.18
C THR A 98 58.78 12.98 26.68
N LEU A 99 59.75 13.47 25.90
CA LEU A 99 59.65 13.68 24.45
C LEU A 99 60.39 12.57 23.69
N ILE A 100 59.83 12.13 22.55
CA ILE A 100 60.61 11.61 21.43
C ILE A 100 60.12 12.29 20.16
N ALA A 101 61.03 12.91 19.41
CA ALA A 101 60.77 13.66 18.19
C ALA A 101 60.85 12.76 16.93
N PRO A 102 60.28 13.17 15.78
CA PRO A 102 60.14 12.32 14.61
C PRO A 102 61.36 12.35 13.68
N ASN A 103 61.40 11.45 12.70
CA ASN A 103 62.28 11.53 11.53
C ASN A 103 61.40 11.70 10.26
N PRO A 104 61.73 12.59 9.30
CA PRO A 104 60.81 13.02 8.23
C PRO A 104 61.03 12.35 6.86
N GLY A 105 60.07 12.60 5.95
CA GLY A 105 59.98 12.07 4.57
C GLY A 105 58.51 11.75 4.28
N GLN A 106 57.71 12.71 3.82
CA GLN A 106 57.40 12.93 2.38
C GLN A 106 56.66 11.72 1.78
N ASP A 107 55.47 11.87 1.18
CA ASP A 107 54.93 13.06 0.49
C ASP A 107 53.70 13.73 1.12
N ALA A 108 53.41 14.95 0.64
CA ALA A 108 52.26 15.74 1.02
C ALA A 108 51.23 15.88 -0.12
N SER A 109 49.95 15.71 0.21
CA SER A 109 48.83 16.25 -0.55
C SER A 109 47.71 16.56 0.44
N GLY A 110 47.45 17.85 0.63
CA GLY A 110 46.81 18.36 1.84
C GLY A 110 45.31 18.14 1.90
N ALA A 111 44.87 17.16 2.71
CA ALA A 111 43.53 17.19 3.28
C ALA A 111 43.45 18.33 4.31
N VAL A 112 42.94 19.50 3.89
CA VAL A 112 42.70 20.65 4.79
C VAL A 112 41.58 20.28 5.76
N VAL A 113 41.96 19.75 6.93
CA VAL A 113 41.03 19.56 8.06
C VAL A 113 40.66 20.93 8.62
N PRO A 114 39.38 21.34 8.63
CA PRO A 114 38.96 22.64 9.18
C PRO A 114 39.09 22.66 10.72
N ARG A 115 40.31 22.90 11.20
CA ARG A 115 40.68 22.91 12.62
C ARG A 115 40.25 24.23 13.30
N GLY A 116 38.95 24.51 13.22
CA GLY A 116 38.33 25.76 13.70
C GLY A 116 36.80 25.75 13.74
N GLY A 117 36.14 24.62 13.47
CA GLY A 117 34.69 24.51 13.64
C GLY A 117 34.30 24.65 15.11
N LEU A 118 33.61 25.73 15.46
CA LEU A 118 32.93 25.87 16.76
C LEU A 118 32.06 24.64 17.00
N ALA A 119 32.10 24.08 18.20
CA ALA A 119 31.25 22.95 18.57
C ALA A 119 29.78 23.40 18.50
N ALA A 120 29.10 23.03 17.41
CA ALA A 120 27.74 23.47 17.12
C ALA A 120 26.82 23.15 18.31
N ILE A 121 26.24 24.19 18.91
CA ILE A 121 25.44 24.08 20.13
C ILE A 121 24.30 23.08 19.86
N PRO A 122 24.27 21.92 20.55
CA PRO A 122 23.34 20.86 20.22
C PRO A 122 21.94 21.25 20.69
N VAL A 123 21.13 21.77 19.75
CA VAL A 123 19.70 22.07 19.99
C VAL A 123 19.04 20.83 20.60
N PRO A 124 18.35 20.94 21.76
CA PRO A 124 17.73 19.80 22.43
C PRO A 124 16.78 19.02 21.50
N LEU A 125 16.78 17.69 21.61
CA LEU A 125 16.05 16.82 20.68
C LEU A 125 14.53 17.03 20.74
N ASP A 126 14.01 17.42 21.90
CA ASP A 126 12.65 17.87 22.17
C ASP A 126 12.29 19.20 21.49
N GLN A 127 13.27 20.02 21.12
CA GLN A 127 13.08 21.22 20.29
C GLN A 127 13.27 20.91 18.79
N GLN A 128 14.21 20.02 18.44
CA GLN A 128 14.40 19.57 17.05
C GLN A 128 13.16 18.85 16.51
N ALA A 129 12.51 18.01 17.32
CA ALA A 129 11.37 17.19 16.90
C ALA A 129 10.17 18.03 16.39
N PRO A 130 9.64 19.04 17.12
CA PRO A 130 8.65 19.99 16.61
C PRO A 130 9.04 20.63 15.28
N CYS A 131 10.27 21.14 15.15
CA CYS A 131 10.74 21.79 13.93
C CYS A 131 10.82 20.82 12.74
N PHE A 132 11.27 19.58 12.97
CA PHE A 132 11.27 18.52 11.98
C PHE A 132 9.86 18.13 11.54
N PHE A 133 8.92 18.01 12.48
CA PHE A 133 7.53 17.71 12.17
C PHE A 133 6.87 18.81 11.35
N VAL A 134 6.99 20.06 11.78
CA VAL A 134 6.41 21.23 11.10
C VAL A 134 6.96 21.37 9.68
N SER A 135 8.27 21.25 9.50
CA SER A 135 8.89 21.35 8.18
C SER A 135 8.48 20.21 7.23
N ASN A 136 8.14 19.02 7.73
CA ASN A 136 7.82 17.85 6.89
C ASN A 136 6.33 17.56 6.70
N PHE A 137 5.47 17.94 7.65
CA PHE A 137 4.06 17.55 7.68
C PHE A 137 3.05 18.70 7.67
N VAL A 138 3.46 19.93 8.02
CA VAL A 138 2.56 21.10 7.96
C VAL A 138 2.65 21.76 6.59
N VAL A 139 1.49 21.90 5.94
CA VAL A 139 1.31 22.65 4.70
C VAL A 139 0.56 23.94 5.04
N ALA A 140 1.20 25.08 4.83
CA ALA A 140 0.55 26.38 4.98
C ALA A 140 -0.46 26.62 3.84
N PRO A 141 -1.64 27.20 4.10
CA PRO A 141 -2.58 27.58 3.04
C PRO A 141 -1.95 28.54 2.02
N LYS A 142 -2.35 28.40 0.76
CA LYS A 142 -2.02 29.30 -0.35
C LYS A 142 -3.30 29.87 -0.97
N HIS A 143 -3.17 30.86 -1.86
CA HIS A 143 -4.31 31.60 -2.43
C HIS A 143 -5.34 30.73 -3.20
N GLN A 144 -4.96 29.54 -3.65
CA GLN A 144 -5.83 28.56 -4.33
C GLN A 144 -5.92 27.21 -3.60
N SER A 145 -5.24 27.04 -2.45
CA SER A 145 -4.97 25.71 -1.88
C SER A 145 -5.04 25.69 -0.35
N ARG A 146 -5.71 24.66 0.18
CA ARG A 146 -5.98 24.49 1.61
C ARG A 146 -4.72 24.05 2.35
N GLY A 147 -4.55 24.53 3.58
CA GLY A 147 -3.49 24.04 4.46
C GLY A 147 -3.74 22.61 4.92
N TYR A 148 -2.70 21.95 5.42
CA TYR A 148 -2.80 20.65 6.11
C TYR A 148 -2.01 20.71 7.41
N PHE A 149 -2.66 20.33 8.52
CA PHE A 149 -2.16 20.54 9.90
C PHE A 149 -1.80 22.01 10.23
N ASP A 150 -2.30 22.99 9.47
CA ASP A 150 -2.04 24.43 9.65
C ASP A 150 -2.53 24.96 11.01
N PHE A 151 -3.56 24.33 11.56
CA PHE A 151 -4.12 24.62 12.88
C PHE A 151 -3.17 24.32 14.06
N LEU A 152 -2.16 23.46 13.91
CA LEU A 152 -1.31 23.04 15.03
C LEU A 152 -0.52 24.20 15.65
N LEU A 153 0.17 25.00 14.83
CA LEU A 153 1.03 26.08 15.32
C LEU A 153 0.25 27.20 16.03
N PRO A 154 -0.91 27.68 15.54
CA PRO A 154 -1.75 28.61 16.30
C PRO A 154 -2.27 28.06 17.63
N MET A 155 -2.60 26.75 17.70
CA MET A 155 -3.09 26.14 18.93
C MET A 155 -1.99 25.97 19.98
N LEU A 156 -0.87 25.34 19.61
CA LEU A 156 0.22 24.98 20.52
C LEU A 156 0.88 26.18 21.23
N ARG A 157 0.76 27.41 20.68
CA ARG A 157 1.24 28.65 21.31
C ARG A 157 0.61 28.94 22.67
N ASN A 158 -0.62 28.47 22.90
CA ASN A 158 -1.42 28.77 24.09
C ASN A 158 -1.63 27.54 25.00
N GLU A 159 -0.98 26.41 24.69
CA GLU A 159 -1.14 25.15 25.41
C GLU A 159 -0.05 24.95 26.47
N SER A 160 -0.37 24.32 27.59
CA SER A 160 0.65 23.87 28.55
C SER A 160 1.42 22.66 28.00
N ALA A 161 2.69 22.50 28.38
CA ALA A 161 3.57 21.45 27.86
C ALA A 161 3.11 20.00 28.19
N ASP A 162 2.20 19.86 29.16
CA ASP A 162 1.58 18.61 29.59
C ASP A 162 0.08 18.51 29.26
N SER A 163 -0.47 19.42 28.44
CA SER A 163 -1.81 19.26 27.87
C SER A 163 -1.88 18.03 26.97
N HIS A 164 -3.07 17.45 26.78
CA HIS A 164 -3.26 16.29 25.91
C HIS A 164 -2.85 16.55 24.45
N LEU A 165 -3.07 17.78 23.96
CA LEU A 165 -2.59 18.19 22.63
C LEU A 165 -1.05 18.31 22.60
N SER A 166 -0.44 19.01 23.56
CA SER A 166 1.02 19.15 23.63
C SER A 166 1.74 17.81 23.77
N LEU A 167 1.18 16.87 24.55
CA LEU A 167 1.70 15.52 24.71
C LEU A 167 1.56 14.71 23.42
N ALA A 168 0.40 14.75 22.75
CA ALA A 168 0.17 14.03 21.49
C ALA A 168 1.08 14.56 20.36
N PHE A 169 1.19 15.88 20.23
CA PHE A 169 2.08 16.54 19.28
C PHE A 169 3.56 16.20 19.57
N SER A 170 3.99 16.28 20.84
CA SER A 170 5.35 15.87 21.24
C SER A 170 5.65 14.43 20.82
N ALA A 171 4.71 13.50 21.06
CA ALA A 171 4.88 12.10 20.74
C ALA A 171 5.08 11.87 19.23
N VAL A 172 4.19 12.42 18.39
CA VAL A 172 4.25 12.22 16.94
C VAL A 172 5.45 12.93 16.30
N ALA A 173 5.84 14.09 16.83
CA ALA A 173 7.04 14.80 16.42
C ALA A 173 8.33 14.03 16.78
N MET A 174 8.42 13.50 18.00
CA MET A 174 9.57 12.69 18.45
C MET A 174 9.67 11.37 17.68
N ALA A 175 8.55 10.69 17.40
CA ALA A 175 8.51 9.49 16.56
C ALA A 175 8.96 9.78 15.12
N SER A 176 8.52 10.91 14.54
CA SER A 176 8.94 11.36 13.21
C SER A 176 10.46 11.55 13.13
N LEU A 177 11.04 12.27 14.08
CA LEU A 177 12.49 12.49 14.13
C LEU A 177 13.26 11.18 14.39
N ALA A 178 12.72 10.29 15.24
CA ALA A 178 13.29 8.97 15.49
C ALA A 178 13.36 8.10 14.23
N ASN A 179 12.38 8.18 13.34
CA ASN A 179 12.33 7.39 12.12
C ASN A 179 13.15 7.97 10.95
N ARG A 180 13.63 9.21 11.02
CA ARG A 180 14.56 9.76 10.02
C ARG A 180 15.83 8.89 9.92
N PRO A 181 16.31 8.56 8.70
CA PRO A 181 17.55 7.82 8.51
C PRO A 181 18.73 8.44 9.27
N ASN A 182 19.55 7.57 9.88
CA ASN A 182 20.77 7.93 10.63
C ASN A 182 20.57 8.83 11.88
N THR A 183 19.35 9.01 12.39
CA THR A 183 19.10 9.76 13.64
C THR A 183 19.89 9.20 14.82
N ARG A 184 20.83 10.00 15.34
CA ARG A 184 21.52 9.74 16.62
C ARG A 184 20.49 9.70 17.75
N GLY A 185 20.62 8.72 18.65
CA GLY A 185 19.68 8.56 19.76
C GLY A 185 18.31 7.98 19.40
N ARG A 186 18.07 7.46 18.18
CA ARG A 186 16.78 6.88 17.72
C ARG A 186 16.03 6.07 18.78
N ARG A 187 16.70 5.16 19.51
CA ARG A 187 16.10 4.33 20.57
C ARG A 187 15.59 5.15 21.77
N GLN A 188 16.33 6.18 22.18
CA GLN A 188 15.94 7.08 23.27
C GLN A 188 14.79 7.99 22.83
N LEU A 189 14.86 8.56 21.63
CA LEU A 189 13.79 9.38 21.03
C LEU A 189 12.48 8.59 20.92
N PHE A 190 12.52 7.35 20.41
CA PHE A 190 11.32 6.51 20.31
C PHE A 190 10.77 6.11 21.69
N GLY A 191 11.64 5.86 22.68
CA GLY A 191 11.22 5.66 24.08
C GLY A 191 10.52 6.88 24.68
N GLN A 192 11.04 8.09 24.43
CA GLN A 192 10.38 9.34 24.82
C GLN A 192 9.05 9.55 24.07
N ALA A 193 8.99 9.22 22.79
CA ALA A 193 7.79 9.29 21.97
C ALA A 193 6.67 8.38 22.51
N VAL A 194 6.99 7.12 22.82
CA VAL A 194 6.07 6.16 23.47
C VAL A 194 5.64 6.64 24.87
N GLY A 195 6.55 7.25 25.63
CA GLY A 195 6.23 7.85 26.93
C GLY A 195 5.25 9.03 26.81
N LYS A 196 5.49 9.96 25.89
CA LYS A 196 4.59 11.08 25.58
C LYS A 196 3.25 10.59 25.02
N TYR A 197 3.24 9.58 24.16
CA TYR A 197 2.03 8.95 23.59
C TYR A 197 1.15 8.32 24.68
N THR A 198 1.72 7.50 25.56
CA THR A 198 0.99 6.88 26.67
C THR A 198 0.39 7.92 27.62
N ARG A 199 1.15 9.00 27.90
CA ARG A 199 0.64 10.15 28.68
C ARG A 199 -0.47 10.90 27.93
N ALA A 200 -0.35 11.09 26.62
CA ALA A 200 -1.35 11.73 25.76
C ALA A 200 -2.66 10.94 25.70
N LEU A 201 -2.61 9.60 25.59
CA LEU A 201 -3.79 8.74 25.68
C LEU A 201 -4.50 8.93 27.03
N LYS A 202 -3.77 8.86 28.16
CA LYS A 202 -4.34 9.07 29.49
C LYS A 202 -4.98 10.46 29.62
N ALA A 203 -4.29 11.50 29.20
CA ALA A 203 -4.81 12.88 29.27
C ALA A 203 -6.02 13.10 28.34
N THR A 204 -6.02 12.52 27.14
CA THR A 204 -7.15 12.60 26.20
C THR A 204 -8.37 11.86 26.74
N ASN A 205 -8.19 10.70 27.38
CA ASN A 205 -9.30 9.97 28.01
C ASN A 205 -9.92 10.77 29.18
N VAL A 206 -9.11 11.46 30.00
CA VAL A 206 -9.61 12.38 31.03
C VAL A 206 -10.35 13.57 30.40
N ALA A 207 -9.82 14.14 29.31
CA ALA A 207 -10.49 15.23 28.59
C ALA A 207 -11.83 14.80 27.96
N LEU A 208 -11.94 13.55 27.49
CA LEU A 208 -13.19 12.96 26.96
C LEU A 208 -14.23 12.65 28.03
N GLN A 209 -13.81 12.36 29.27
CA GLN A 209 -14.72 12.18 30.41
C GLN A 209 -15.29 13.52 30.94
N ASN A 210 -14.65 14.65 30.63
CA ASN A 210 -15.11 15.97 31.04
C ASN A 210 -16.08 16.58 30.01
N SER A 211 -17.27 16.98 30.47
CA SER A 211 -18.37 17.44 29.61
C SER A 211 -18.04 18.67 28.76
N VAL A 212 -17.10 19.51 29.20
CA VAL A 212 -16.60 20.70 28.49
C VAL A 212 -15.43 20.33 27.58
N HIS A 213 -14.37 19.72 28.13
CA HIS A 213 -13.14 19.45 27.37
C HIS A 213 -13.34 18.43 26.24
N GLN A 214 -14.31 17.51 26.34
CA GLN A 214 -14.60 16.54 25.27
C GLN A 214 -14.87 17.24 23.93
N LYS A 215 -15.55 18.41 23.92
CA LYS A 215 -15.94 19.11 22.67
C LYS A 215 -14.88 20.12 22.17
N SER A 216 -13.78 20.27 22.89
CA SER A 216 -12.75 21.27 22.57
C SER A 216 -11.99 20.93 21.27
N ASP A 217 -11.50 21.98 20.62
CA ASP A 217 -10.60 21.89 19.46
C ASP A 217 -9.33 21.10 19.82
N GLN A 218 -8.80 21.30 21.03
CA GLN A 218 -7.66 20.57 21.61
C GLN A 218 -7.87 19.06 21.62
N THR A 219 -9.02 18.58 22.09
CA THR A 219 -9.30 17.13 22.17
C THR A 219 -9.36 16.50 20.78
N LEU A 220 -9.96 17.19 19.80
CA LEU A 220 -9.98 16.70 18.43
C LEU A 220 -8.60 16.72 17.77
N ALA A 221 -7.82 17.78 17.99
CA ALA A 221 -6.44 17.89 17.52
C ALA A 221 -5.53 16.81 18.14
N ALA A 222 -5.70 16.51 19.43
CA ALA A 222 -4.97 15.44 20.13
C ALA A 222 -5.29 14.07 19.53
N ILE A 223 -6.57 13.76 19.26
CA ILE A 223 -6.97 12.50 18.60
C ILE A 223 -6.39 12.39 17.19
N LEU A 224 -6.35 13.48 16.41
CA LEU A 224 -5.70 13.49 15.10
C LEU A 224 -4.19 13.24 15.19
N MET A 225 -3.50 13.82 16.19
CA MET A 225 -2.06 13.60 16.41
C MET A 225 -1.76 12.18 16.92
N LEU A 226 -2.65 11.58 17.72
CA LEU A 226 -2.58 10.17 18.13
C LEU A 226 -2.80 9.23 16.92
N GLY A 227 -3.80 9.49 16.08
CA GLY A 227 -4.01 8.74 14.84
C GLY A 227 -2.83 8.86 13.86
N PHE A 228 -2.18 10.03 13.80
CA PHE A 228 -0.99 10.23 12.98
C PHE A 228 0.28 9.60 13.59
N TYR A 229 0.36 9.48 14.92
CA TYR A 229 1.38 8.68 15.59
C TYR A 229 1.33 7.22 15.14
N GLU A 230 0.15 6.61 15.01
CA GLU A 230 0.01 5.25 14.48
C GLU A 230 0.53 5.12 13.03
N THR A 231 0.31 6.13 12.19
CA THR A 231 0.83 6.15 10.81
C THR A 231 2.36 6.18 10.76
N ILE A 232 3.00 6.90 11.68
CA ILE A 232 4.46 7.04 11.75
C ILE A 232 5.11 5.85 12.47
N ALA A 233 4.56 5.42 13.60
CA ALA A 233 5.20 4.51 14.55
C ALA A 233 4.82 3.03 14.37
N SER A 234 3.75 2.68 13.64
CA SER A 234 3.30 1.28 13.53
C SER A 234 4.27 0.42 12.72
N GLU A 235 5.11 -0.35 13.44
CA GLU A 235 5.96 -1.43 12.91
C GLU A 235 5.27 -2.81 12.94
N LYS A 236 4.03 -2.90 13.45
CA LYS A 236 3.27 -4.16 13.61
C LYS A 236 2.17 -4.29 12.55
N THR A 237 1.75 -5.51 12.28
CA THR A 237 0.74 -5.88 11.25
C THR A 237 -0.68 -5.34 11.48
N SER A 238 -0.95 -4.57 12.54
CA SER A 238 -2.25 -3.94 12.76
C SER A 238 -2.36 -2.62 11.99
N ALA A 239 -3.07 -2.66 10.86
CA ALA A 239 -3.53 -1.45 10.17
C ALA A 239 -4.63 -0.70 10.94
N MET A 240 -5.26 -1.35 11.95
CA MET A 240 -6.51 -0.90 12.57
C MET A 240 -6.34 0.26 13.57
N ALA A 241 -5.14 0.50 14.10
CA ALA A 241 -4.93 1.50 15.15
C ALA A 241 -5.24 2.94 14.69
N TRP A 242 -4.77 3.31 13.49
CA TRP A 242 -5.15 4.57 12.82
C TRP A 242 -6.67 4.65 12.61
N TYR A 243 -7.29 3.55 12.12
CA TYR A 243 -8.72 3.49 11.83
C TYR A 243 -9.57 3.83 13.07
N SER A 244 -9.26 3.26 14.24
CA SER A 244 -9.96 3.54 15.49
C SER A 244 -9.86 5.01 15.93
N HIS A 245 -8.71 5.67 15.72
CA HIS A 245 -8.58 7.10 15.99
C HIS A 245 -9.41 7.98 15.03
N ILE A 246 -9.48 7.61 13.75
CA ILE A 246 -10.33 8.33 12.78
C ILE A 246 -11.82 8.13 13.10
N GLU A 247 -12.24 6.93 13.49
CA GLU A 247 -13.62 6.68 13.93
C GLU A 247 -13.97 7.52 15.18
N GLY A 248 -13.10 7.54 16.19
CA GLY A 248 -13.27 8.40 17.36
C GLY A 248 -13.36 9.89 17.02
N ALA A 249 -12.50 10.38 16.12
CA ALA A 249 -12.53 11.76 15.63
C ALA A 249 -13.84 12.08 14.88
N VAL A 250 -14.35 11.14 14.08
CA VAL A 250 -15.61 11.24 13.35
C VAL A 250 -16.82 11.33 14.30
N GLN A 251 -16.85 10.53 15.37
CA GLN A 251 -17.90 10.66 16.40
C GLN A 251 -17.78 12.00 17.15
N LEU A 252 -16.56 12.44 17.47
CA LEU A 252 -16.33 13.70 18.17
C LEU A 252 -16.77 14.92 17.32
N VAL A 253 -16.50 14.90 16.03
CA VAL A 253 -16.99 15.91 15.07
C VAL A 253 -18.52 15.96 15.06
N LYS A 254 -19.23 14.82 15.07
CA LYS A 254 -20.71 14.80 15.21
C LYS A 254 -21.15 15.44 16.53
N MET A 255 -20.51 15.08 17.65
CA MET A 255 -20.84 15.61 18.98
C MET A 255 -20.55 17.13 19.15
N ARG A 256 -19.59 17.69 18.42
CA ARG A 256 -19.32 19.13 18.31
C ARG A 256 -20.36 19.87 17.45
N GLY A 257 -20.94 19.18 16.46
CA GLY A 257 -22.01 19.69 15.58
C GLY A 257 -21.57 20.84 14.66
N ARG A 258 -22.49 21.34 13.82
CA ARG A 258 -22.17 22.36 12.79
C ARG A 258 -21.60 23.68 13.35
N LYS A 259 -21.73 23.96 14.65
CA LYS A 259 -21.14 25.15 15.31
C LYS A 259 -19.61 25.21 15.20
N GLN A 260 -18.91 24.07 15.08
CA GLN A 260 -17.43 24.04 14.99
C GLN A 260 -16.87 24.74 13.75
N MET A 261 -17.66 24.82 12.66
CA MET A 261 -17.23 25.46 11.40
C MET A 261 -17.27 27.00 11.45
N ARG A 262 -17.67 27.59 12.59
CA ARG A 262 -17.71 29.05 12.78
C ARG A 262 -16.35 29.67 13.10
N THR A 263 -15.38 28.87 13.56
CA THR A 263 -14.01 29.31 13.85
C THR A 263 -13.06 28.76 12.79
N LYS A 264 -11.97 29.49 12.48
CA LYS A 264 -10.94 29.01 11.53
C LYS A 264 -10.37 27.66 11.98
N THR A 265 -9.99 27.54 13.24
CA THR A 265 -9.44 26.31 13.85
C THR A 265 -10.41 25.14 13.76
N GLY A 266 -11.66 25.34 14.18
CA GLY A 266 -12.68 24.29 14.20
C GLY A 266 -13.08 23.83 12.80
N TYR A 267 -13.01 24.73 11.81
CA TYR A 267 -13.17 24.41 10.39
C TYR A 267 -11.97 23.64 9.82
N SER A 268 -10.72 24.08 10.03
CA SER A 268 -9.54 23.34 9.59
C SER A 268 -9.49 21.92 10.19
N LEU A 269 -9.85 21.77 11.47
CA LEU A 269 -10.01 20.47 12.13
C LEU A 269 -11.10 19.60 11.48
N PHE A 270 -12.27 20.18 11.20
CA PHE A 270 -13.37 19.48 10.51
C PHE A 270 -12.95 18.97 9.12
N VAL A 271 -12.25 19.79 8.34
CA VAL A 271 -11.73 19.42 7.01
C VAL A 271 -10.70 18.29 7.13
N ALA A 272 -9.78 18.35 8.10
CA ALA A 272 -8.79 17.30 8.32
C ALA A 272 -9.42 15.95 8.71
N VAL A 273 -10.42 15.95 9.60
CA VAL A 273 -11.17 14.72 9.95
C VAL A 273 -11.93 14.19 8.73
N ARG A 274 -12.58 15.07 7.95
CA ARG A 274 -13.32 14.68 6.74
C ARG A 274 -12.42 14.00 5.70
N GLN A 275 -11.22 14.52 5.46
CA GLN A 275 -10.27 13.90 4.53
C GLN A 275 -9.87 12.49 4.97
N GLN A 276 -9.55 12.30 6.26
CA GLN A 276 -9.20 10.97 6.80
C GLN A 276 -10.42 10.02 6.82
N MET A 277 -11.62 10.54 7.10
CA MET A 277 -12.86 9.79 7.05
C MET A 277 -13.14 9.24 5.65
N VAL A 278 -13.00 10.06 4.59
CA VAL A 278 -13.23 9.61 3.20
C VAL A 278 -12.32 8.43 2.82
N VAL A 279 -11.03 8.49 3.17
CA VAL A 279 -10.08 7.36 3.00
C VAL A 279 -10.55 6.12 3.76
N SER A 280 -11.01 6.29 5.00
CA SER A 280 -11.50 5.20 5.86
C SER A 280 -12.76 4.53 5.29
N VAL A 281 -13.80 5.30 4.93
CA VAL A 281 -15.08 4.72 4.43
C VAL A 281 -14.93 4.11 3.03
N LEU A 282 -14.10 4.69 2.15
CA LEU A 282 -13.77 4.09 0.85
C LEU A 282 -12.99 2.78 0.99
N SER A 283 -12.12 2.67 1.99
CA SER A 283 -11.40 1.42 2.28
C SER A 283 -12.38 0.36 2.81
N GLY A 284 -13.16 0.71 3.84
CA GLY A 284 -14.07 -0.22 4.52
C GLY A 284 -15.37 -0.57 3.76
N SER A 285 -15.74 0.19 2.72
CA SER A 285 -17.07 0.12 2.07
C SER A 285 -18.23 0.41 3.04
N LYS A 286 -18.05 1.37 3.95
CA LYS A 286 -19.01 1.67 5.03
C LYS A 286 -19.89 2.88 4.70
N PRO A 287 -21.18 2.89 5.09
CA PRO A 287 -22.05 4.04 4.90
C PRO A 287 -21.73 5.15 5.92
N LEU A 288 -22.00 6.40 5.55
CA LEU A 288 -21.76 7.54 6.41
C LEU A 288 -22.88 7.74 7.41
N THR A 289 -22.54 7.79 8.71
CA THR A 289 -23.51 8.25 9.72
C THR A 289 -23.90 9.71 9.42
N ASN A 290 -25.20 9.98 9.47
CA ASN A 290 -25.85 11.23 9.09
C ASN A 290 -25.85 11.54 7.57
N GLY A 291 -25.37 10.62 6.72
CA GLY A 291 -25.35 10.77 5.26
C GLY A 291 -24.35 11.81 4.74
N THR A 292 -24.09 11.77 3.42
CA THR A 292 -23.12 12.65 2.75
C THR A 292 -23.34 14.16 3.03
N GLU A 293 -24.57 14.65 2.98
CA GLU A 293 -24.91 16.08 3.16
C GLU A 293 -24.52 16.67 4.53
N TRP A 294 -24.46 15.84 5.58
CA TRP A 294 -24.01 16.30 6.89
C TRP A 294 -22.54 16.72 6.86
N TRP A 295 -21.74 16.05 6.02
CA TRP A 295 -20.30 16.21 5.88
C TRP A 295 -19.88 17.23 4.81
N THR A 296 -20.78 17.71 3.96
CA THR A 296 -20.48 18.64 2.85
C THR A 296 -21.18 20.04 2.92
N PRO A 297 -21.50 20.61 4.10
CA PRO A 297 -22.28 21.85 4.21
C PRO A 297 -21.54 23.13 3.77
N ASP A 298 -20.26 23.03 3.42
CA ASP A 298 -19.36 24.09 2.97
C ASP A 298 -19.02 23.98 1.47
N MET A 299 -19.88 23.34 0.66
CA MET A 299 -19.63 23.05 -0.76
C MET A 299 -19.20 24.28 -1.58
N GLY A 300 -19.91 25.40 -1.45
CA GLY A 300 -19.57 26.68 -2.09
C GLY A 300 -18.33 27.40 -1.52
N ARG A 301 -17.42 26.70 -0.82
CA ARG A 301 -16.10 27.21 -0.39
C ARG A 301 -14.92 26.52 -1.09
N ASP A 302 -15.17 25.43 -1.80
CA ASP A 302 -14.18 24.61 -2.52
C ASP A 302 -14.94 23.58 -3.36
N GLU A 303 -15.52 24.01 -4.47
CA GLU A 303 -16.40 23.15 -5.28
C GLU A 303 -15.64 21.95 -5.86
N ILE A 304 -14.37 22.14 -6.22
CA ILE A 304 -13.50 21.13 -6.82
C ILE A 304 -13.11 20.06 -5.79
N GLY A 305 -12.58 20.45 -4.63
CA GLY A 305 -12.27 19.52 -3.53
C GLY A 305 -13.53 18.92 -2.89
N MET A 306 -14.66 19.63 -2.91
CA MET A 306 -15.93 19.07 -2.43
C MET A 306 -16.50 18.02 -3.38
N PHE A 307 -16.38 18.17 -4.71
CA PHE A 307 -16.82 17.13 -5.65
C PHE A 307 -16.12 15.80 -5.36
N VAL A 308 -14.80 15.80 -5.20
CA VAL A 308 -14.04 14.57 -4.88
C VAL A 308 -14.40 14.02 -3.50
N THR A 309 -14.72 14.89 -2.54
CA THR A 309 -15.25 14.50 -1.23
C THR A 309 -16.62 13.81 -1.37
N MET A 310 -17.57 14.44 -2.06
CA MET A 310 -18.92 13.92 -2.34
C MET A 310 -18.86 12.57 -3.08
N LEU A 311 -18.01 12.46 -4.09
CA LEU A 311 -17.77 11.24 -4.86
C LEU A 311 -17.28 10.11 -3.95
N GLY A 312 -16.25 10.36 -3.14
CA GLY A 312 -15.70 9.37 -2.22
C GLY A 312 -16.74 8.90 -1.19
N CYS A 313 -17.51 9.84 -0.63
CA CYS A 313 -18.64 9.56 0.24
C CYS A 313 -19.69 8.66 -0.43
N ARG A 314 -20.15 9.02 -1.64
CA ARG A 314 -21.22 8.32 -2.37
C ARG A 314 -20.79 6.93 -2.86
N VAL A 315 -19.54 6.77 -3.28
CA VAL A 315 -18.97 5.48 -3.68
C VAL A 315 -18.85 4.53 -2.48
N ALA A 316 -18.59 5.04 -1.27
CA ALA A 316 -18.60 4.22 -0.06
C ALA A 316 -20.03 3.77 0.33
N GLU A 317 -21.01 4.69 0.30
CA GLU A 317 -22.44 4.37 0.50
C GLU A 317 -22.91 3.27 -0.47
N MET A 318 -22.70 3.47 -1.78
CA MET A 318 -23.18 2.53 -2.81
C MET A 318 -22.41 1.20 -2.83
N ARG A 319 -21.14 1.16 -2.37
CA ARG A 319 -20.44 -0.12 -2.17
C ARG A 319 -20.94 -0.87 -0.95
N SER A 320 -21.43 -0.20 0.09
CA SER A 320 -22.15 -0.86 1.19
C SER A 320 -23.47 -1.47 0.69
N GLU A 321 -24.23 -0.73 -0.11
CA GLU A 321 -25.47 -1.19 -0.75
C GLU A 321 -25.22 -2.42 -1.63
N LEU A 322 -24.22 -2.36 -2.52
CA LEU A 322 -23.83 -3.48 -3.37
C LEU A 322 -23.34 -4.71 -2.57
N ASN A 323 -22.60 -4.49 -1.48
CA ASN A 323 -22.18 -5.59 -0.60
C ASN A 323 -23.38 -6.30 0.02
N HIS A 324 -24.38 -5.55 0.49
CA HIS A 324 -25.60 -6.12 1.05
C HIS A 324 -26.40 -6.90 -0.02
N ALA A 325 -26.61 -6.30 -1.20
CA ALA A 325 -27.28 -6.94 -2.33
C ALA A 325 -26.62 -8.27 -2.73
N LEU A 326 -25.31 -8.27 -3.02
CA LEU A 326 -24.59 -9.48 -3.44
C LEU A 326 -24.51 -10.56 -2.35
N SER A 327 -24.72 -10.22 -1.08
CA SER A 327 -24.77 -11.17 0.03
C SER A 327 -26.15 -11.81 0.29
N SER A 328 -27.23 -11.25 -0.31
CA SER A 328 -28.61 -11.59 0.05
C SER A 328 -29.52 -11.90 -1.15
N PHE A 329 -29.21 -11.38 -2.33
CA PHE A 329 -30.05 -11.52 -3.53
C PHE A 329 -29.98 -12.96 -4.09
N PRO A 330 -31.09 -13.71 -4.16
CA PRO A 330 -31.14 -14.94 -4.96
C PRO A 330 -31.10 -14.61 -6.45
N ARG A 331 -30.61 -15.53 -7.28
CA ARG A 331 -30.57 -15.36 -8.74
C ARG A 331 -31.96 -15.55 -9.38
N THR A 332 -32.77 -14.50 -9.34
CA THR A 332 -34.03 -14.36 -10.11
C THR A 332 -33.94 -13.17 -11.07
N PRO A 333 -34.80 -13.09 -12.10
CA PRO A 333 -34.85 -11.93 -13.00
C PRO A 333 -35.02 -10.58 -12.28
N ASP A 334 -35.83 -10.54 -11.21
CA ASP A 334 -36.14 -9.31 -10.48
C ASP A 334 -34.90 -8.77 -9.74
N TYR A 335 -34.12 -9.65 -9.12
CA TYR A 335 -32.87 -9.27 -8.47
C TYR A 335 -31.76 -8.96 -9.49
N SER A 336 -31.76 -9.61 -10.67
CA SER A 336 -30.92 -9.19 -11.81
C SER A 336 -31.25 -7.78 -12.29
N GLN A 337 -32.54 -7.41 -12.35
CA GLN A 337 -32.97 -6.06 -12.70
C GLN A 337 -32.57 -5.03 -11.63
N GLN A 338 -32.69 -5.37 -10.34
CA GLN A 338 -32.21 -4.53 -9.24
C GLN A 338 -30.68 -4.33 -9.27
N LEU A 339 -29.89 -5.38 -9.49
CA LEU A 339 -28.44 -5.25 -9.65
C LEU A 339 -28.04 -4.49 -10.92
N THR A 340 -28.82 -4.60 -12.00
CA THR A 340 -28.66 -3.76 -13.20
C THR A 340 -28.92 -2.28 -12.89
N SER A 341 -29.89 -1.97 -12.02
CA SER A 341 -30.14 -0.59 -11.55
C SER A 341 -28.99 -0.06 -10.68
N ILE A 342 -28.44 -0.89 -9.78
CA ILE A 342 -27.24 -0.55 -9.00
C ILE A 342 -26.03 -0.33 -9.93
N MET A 343 -25.85 -1.17 -10.95
CA MET A 343 -24.78 -1.06 -11.95
C MET A 343 -24.86 0.26 -12.71
N LYS A 344 -26.04 0.60 -13.25
CA LYS A 344 -26.28 1.87 -13.95
C LYS A 344 -25.94 3.08 -13.09
N ARG A 345 -26.33 3.07 -11.81
CA ARG A 345 -25.98 4.16 -10.88
C ARG A 345 -24.47 4.33 -10.65
N PHE A 346 -23.67 3.27 -10.78
CA PHE A 346 -22.20 3.38 -10.78
C PHE A 346 -21.66 3.93 -12.11
N GLU A 347 -22.25 3.53 -13.24
CA GLU A 347 -21.92 4.10 -14.56
C GLU A 347 -22.28 5.59 -14.64
N ASP A 348 -23.38 6.00 -14.01
CA ASP A 348 -23.81 7.41 -13.90
C ASP A 348 -22.78 8.24 -13.11
N LEU A 349 -22.22 7.70 -12.02
CA LEU A 349 -21.14 8.33 -11.28
C LEU A 349 -19.85 8.43 -12.11
N GLU A 350 -19.50 7.42 -12.91
CA GLU A 350 -18.32 7.49 -13.79
C GLU A 350 -18.50 8.55 -14.89
N ARG A 351 -19.68 8.66 -15.51
CA ARG A 351 -19.97 9.76 -16.46
C ARG A 351 -19.85 11.12 -15.76
N GLY A 352 -20.39 11.26 -14.54
CA GLY A 352 -20.20 12.45 -13.71
C GLY A 352 -18.74 12.77 -13.37
N CYS A 353 -17.86 11.76 -13.30
CA CYS A 353 -16.42 11.96 -13.12
C CYS A 353 -15.76 12.53 -14.39
N VAL A 354 -16.06 11.97 -15.56
CA VAL A 354 -15.57 12.47 -16.86
C VAL A 354 -16.05 13.90 -17.11
N ASP A 355 -17.33 14.18 -16.83
CA ASP A 355 -17.93 15.50 -16.94
C ASP A 355 -17.25 16.55 -16.03
N TRP A 356 -16.87 16.16 -14.81
CA TRP A 356 -16.14 17.03 -13.89
C TRP A 356 -14.71 17.29 -14.36
N GLU A 357 -13.99 16.24 -14.78
CA GLU A 357 -12.64 16.31 -15.33
C GLU A 357 -12.56 17.17 -16.62
N ALA A 358 -13.59 17.14 -17.46
CA ALA A 358 -13.73 18.02 -18.61
C ALA A 358 -13.84 19.51 -18.21
N ARG A 359 -14.46 19.83 -17.06
CA ARG A 359 -14.70 21.21 -16.59
C ARG A 359 -13.57 21.81 -15.73
N LEU A 360 -12.51 21.06 -15.42
CA LEU A 360 -11.42 21.57 -14.56
C LEU A 360 -10.64 22.73 -15.22
N PRO A 361 -10.34 23.82 -14.46
CA PRO A 361 -9.39 24.86 -14.88
C PRO A 361 -7.97 24.32 -15.10
N GLU A 362 -7.18 25.02 -15.91
CA GLU A 362 -5.82 24.60 -16.29
C GLU A 362 -4.88 24.50 -15.08
N GLU A 363 -4.97 25.41 -14.09
CA GLU A 363 -4.13 25.36 -12.89
C GLU A 363 -4.40 24.16 -11.97
N TRP A 364 -5.53 23.46 -12.19
CA TRP A 364 -5.89 22.21 -11.51
C TRP A 364 -5.46 20.97 -12.27
N ARG A 365 -5.11 21.05 -13.57
CA ARG A 365 -4.79 19.87 -14.38
C ARG A 365 -3.37 19.32 -14.08
N PRO A 366 -3.16 18.00 -14.15
CA PRO A 366 -1.82 17.43 -14.15
C PRO A 366 -1.09 17.88 -15.41
N ARG A 367 0.08 18.50 -15.25
CA ARG A 367 0.94 18.87 -16.37
C ARG A 367 2.04 17.83 -16.51
N THR A 368 2.06 17.10 -17.61
CA THR A 368 3.18 16.24 -17.98
C THR A 368 4.41 17.10 -18.27
N VAL A 369 5.55 16.71 -17.69
CA VAL A 369 6.80 17.48 -17.82
C VAL A 369 8.02 16.67 -18.25
N ALA A 370 7.95 15.34 -18.14
CA ALA A 370 9.00 14.45 -18.60
C ALA A 370 8.41 13.10 -19.04
N TRP A 371 9.19 12.40 -19.85
CA TRP A 371 8.98 11.01 -20.22
C TRP A 371 10.27 10.24 -19.92
N VAL A 372 10.15 9.03 -19.38
CA VAL A 372 11.28 8.19 -18.98
C VAL A 372 11.16 6.85 -19.67
N ASP A 373 11.99 6.57 -20.67
CA ASP A 373 11.82 5.36 -21.49
C ASP A 373 12.21 4.07 -20.76
N HIS A 374 13.25 4.13 -19.91
CA HIS A 374 13.92 2.95 -19.35
C HIS A 374 14.32 3.15 -17.87
N VAL A 375 14.42 2.04 -17.13
CA VAL A 375 15.02 2.03 -15.78
C VAL A 375 16.54 2.01 -15.90
N LEU A 376 17.22 3.06 -15.45
CA LEU A 376 18.67 3.26 -15.60
C LEU A 376 19.51 2.04 -15.17
N ASP A 377 19.22 1.46 -14.00
CA ASP A 377 19.94 0.29 -13.45
C ASP A 377 19.23 -1.06 -13.69
N GLY A 378 18.15 -1.08 -14.49
CA GLY A 378 17.25 -2.23 -14.68
C GLY A 378 16.42 -2.65 -13.45
N ASP A 379 16.86 -2.34 -12.23
CA ASP A 379 16.16 -2.69 -10.98
C ASP A 379 14.97 -1.77 -10.70
N ILE A 380 13.78 -2.22 -11.13
CA ILE A 380 12.52 -1.51 -10.96
C ILE A 380 12.07 -1.36 -9.50
N THR A 381 12.70 -2.04 -8.53
CA THR A 381 12.43 -1.77 -7.10
C THR A 381 13.11 -0.47 -6.65
N LYS A 382 14.33 -0.22 -7.14
CA LYS A 382 15.10 0.99 -6.80
C LYS A 382 14.65 2.21 -7.58
N ALA A 383 14.21 2.02 -8.83
CA ALA A 383 13.72 3.06 -9.74
C ALA A 383 12.80 4.09 -9.05
N GLU A 384 13.22 5.35 -9.01
CA GLU A 384 12.45 6.43 -8.36
C GLU A 384 11.28 6.92 -9.22
N VAL A 385 11.38 6.70 -10.53
CA VAL A 385 10.35 6.94 -11.54
C VAL A 385 10.09 5.62 -12.27
N PHE A 386 8.83 5.32 -12.57
CA PHE A 386 8.46 4.17 -13.41
C PHE A 386 8.52 4.58 -14.89
N PRO A 387 8.93 3.71 -15.84
CA PRO A 387 8.98 4.06 -17.25
C PRO A 387 7.65 4.56 -17.83
N GLY A 388 7.67 5.70 -18.52
CA GLY A 388 6.51 6.40 -19.03
C GLY A 388 6.45 7.87 -18.57
N ARG A 389 5.23 8.38 -18.39
CA ARG A 389 4.91 9.79 -18.12
C ARG A 389 5.28 10.22 -16.69
N VAL A 390 5.74 11.46 -16.53
CA VAL A 390 5.90 12.13 -15.21
C VAL A 390 5.09 13.42 -15.19
N ASP A 391 4.21 13.54 -14.20
CA ASP A 391 3.28 14.65 -14.06
C ASP A 391 3.58 15.55 -12.85
N MET A 392 3.20 16.81 -12.97
CA MET A 392 3.31 17.82 -11.91
C MET A 392 2.00 18.56 -11.69
N TYR A 393 1.89 19.09 -10.48
CA TYR A 393 0.73 19.81 -9.97
C TYR A 393 1.16 21.15 -9.39
N THR A 394 0.23 22.09 -9.31
CA THR A 394 0.44 23.41 -8.71
C THR A 394 0.83 23.29 -7.22
N ASP A 395 0.29 22.30 -6.49
CA ASP A 395 0.78 21.86 -5.18
C ASP A 395 0.38 20.41 -4.82
N VAL A 396 0.86 19.93 -3.67
CA VAL A 396 0.61 18.58 -3.13
C VAL A 396 -0.83 18.28 -2.77
N THR A 397 -1.65 19.27 -2.43
CA THR A 397 -3.05 19.06 -2.07
C THR A 397 -3.89 18.80 -3.32
N ILE A 398 -3.58 19.49 -4.42
CA ILE A 398 -4.15 19.22 -5.75
C ILE A 398 -3.73 17.81 -6.21
N ALA A 399 -2.44 17.45 -6.11
CA ALA A 399 -1.95 16.10 -6.41
C ALA A 399 -2.66 15.00 -5.57
N ASN A 400 -2.90 15.27 -4.28
CA ASN A 400 -3.66 14.41 -3.38
C ASN A 400 -5.14 14.29 -3.82
N ILE A 401 -5.81 15.40 -4.14
CA ILE A 401 -7.21 15.42 -4.60
C ILE A 401 -7.37 14.59 -5.88
N TRP A 402 -6.45 14.73 -6.84
CA TRP A 402 -6.41 13.89 -8.05
C TRP A 402 -6.30 12.40 -7.74
N ASN A 403 -5.43 12.01 -6.81
CA ASN A 403 -5.30 10.60 -6.46
C ASN A 403 -6.52 10.09 -5.68
N GLN A 404 -7.17 10.90 -4.84
CA GLN A 404 -8.46 10.53 -4.23
C GLN A 404 -9.55 10.29 -5.28
N PHE A 405 -9.63 11.15 -6.30
CA PHE A 405 -10.55 11.01 -7.44
C PHE A 405 -10.28 9.73 -8.26
N ARG A 406 -9.01 9.49 -8.64
CA ARG A 406 -8.60 8.31 -9.40
C ARG A 406 -8.90 7.00 -8.67
N ILE A 407 -8.65 6.94 -7.36
CA ILE A 407 -8.98 5.74 -6.56
C ILE A 407 -10.51 5.57 -6.37
N ALA A 408 -11.30 6.65 -6.32
CA ALA A 408 -12.75 6.54 -6.33
C ALA A 408 -13.26 5.89 -7.63
N ARG A 409 -12.74 6.29 -8.80
CA ARG A 409 -13.07 5.70 -10.12
C ARG A 409 -12.62 4.24 -10.26
N LEU A 410 -11.47 3.88 -9.69
CA LEU A 410 -11.01 2.49 -9.55
C LEU A 410 -12.05 1.64 -8.77
N PHE A 411 -12.61 2.19 -7.69
CA PHE A 411 -13.66 1.53 -6.89
C PHE A 411 -15.03 1.49 -7.58
N ILE A 412 -15.40 2.51 -8.38
CA ILE A 412 -16.60 2.49 -9.24
C ILE A 412 -16.48 1.36 -10.26
N SER A 413 -15.38 1.32 -11.02
CA SER A 413 -15.11 0.28 -12.02
C SER A 413 -15.10 -1.12 -11.40
N GLY A 414 -14.49 -1.28 -10.22
CA GLY A 414 -14.52 -2.53 -9.45
C GLY A 414 -15.92 -2.93 -8.95
N ALA A 415 -16.84 -1.99 -8.77
CA ALA A 415 -18.23 -2.26 -8.42
C ALA A 415 -19.08 -2.65 -9.65
N VAL A 416 -18.94 -1.95 -10.77
CA VAL A 416 -19.60 -2.31 -12.04
C VAL A 416 -19.25 -3.74 -12.46
N VAL A 417 -17.96 -4.12 -12.43
CA VAL A 417 -17.53 -5.48 -12.77
C VAL A 417 -18.05 -6.53 -11.79
N ARG A 418 -18.31 -6.18 -10.52
CA ARG A 418 -18.99 -7.10 -9.56
C ARG A 418 -20.47 -7.30 -9.90
N CYS A 419 -21.18 -6.24 -10.30
CA CYS A 419 -22.56 -6.35 -10.79
C CYS A 419 -22.61 -7.23 -12.04
N ALA A 420 -21.81 -6.91 -13.07
CA ALA A 420 -21.73 -7.67 -14.31
C ALA A 420 -21.43 -9.15 -14.03
N ALA A 421 -20.46 -9.45 -13.16
CA ALA A 421 -20.12 -10.82 -12.79
C ALA A 421 -21.23 -11.60 -12.07
N TRP A 422 -22.08 -10.93 -11.28
CA TRP A 422 -23.23 -11.61 -10.66
C TRP A 422 -24.33 -11.88 -11.69
N ILE A 423 -24.58 -10.91 -12.58
CA ILE A 423 -25.64 -10.93 -13.61
C ILE A 423 -25.34 -11.94 -14.72
N CYS A 424 -24.09 -12.03 -15.20
CA CYS A 424 -23.71 -12.95 -16.28
C CYS A 424 -23.47 -14.40 -15.83
N ALA A 425 -23.39 -14.65 -14.52
CA ALA A 425 -23.04 -15.98 -13.98
C ALA A 425 -24.04 -17.06 -14.48
N PRO A 426 -23.55 -18.21 -14.97
CA PRO A 426 -22.20 -18.76 -14.82
C PRO A 426 -21.17 -18.37 -15.91
N VAL A 427 -21.51 -17.49 -16.85
CA VAL A 427 -20.56 -17.00 -17.88
C VAL A 427 -19.42 -16.22 -17.22
N ASP A 428 -18.19 -16.34 -17.73
CA ASP A 428 -17.05 -15.57 -17.22
C ASP A 428 -17.24 -14.08 -17.51
N TYR A 429 -17.30 -13.28 -16.45
CA TYR A 429 -17.42 -11.81 -16.52
C TYR A 429 -16.33 -11.13 -17.37
N ARG A 430 -15.22 -11.82 -17.64
CA ARG A 430 -14.16 -11.31 -18.51
C ARG A 430 -14.55 -11.16 -19.97
N THR A 431 -15.68 -11.76 -20.40
CA THR A 431 -16.20 -11.60 -21.77
C THR A 431 -17.19 -10.44 -21.90
N THR A 432 -17.51 -9.71 -20.82
CA THR A 432 -18.53 -8.64 -20.86
C THR A 432 -17.91 -7.27 -21.20
N PRO A 433 -18.66 -6.35 -21.83
CA PRO A 433 -18.14 -5.05 -22.23
C PRO A 433 -17.73 -4.19 -21.02
N GLU A 434 -18.35 -4.37 -19.85
CA GLU A 434 -18.01 -3.67 -18.61
C GLU A 434 -16.61 -4.05 -18.13
N TYR A 435 -16.23 -5.33 -18.20
CA TYR A 435 -14.85 -5.74 -17.89
C TYR A 435 -13.86 -5.20 -18.91
N ALA A 436 -14.18 -5.27 -20.20
CA ALA A 436 -13.33 -4.71 -21.26
C ALA A 436 -13.13 -3.20 -21.11
N HIS A 437 -14.15 -2.46 -20.66
CA HIS A 437 -14.06 -1.04 -20.31
C HIS A 437 -13.19 -0.82 -19.06
N ALA A 438 -13.47 -1.55 -17.98
CA ALA A 438 -12.73 -1.43 -16.71
C ALA A 438 -11.23 -1.74 -16.87
N VAL A 439 -10.84 -2.71 -17.72
CA VAL A 439 -9.44 -3.01 -18.01
C VAL A 439 -8.70 -1.81 -18.63
N ARG A 440 -9.34 -1.05 -19.53
CA ARG A 440 -8.75 0.17 -20.10
C ARG A 440 -8.68 1.27 -19.06
N LEU A 441 -9.85 1.71 -18.57
CA LEU A 441 -9.99 2.82 -17.63
C LEU A 441 -9.13 2.63 -16.37
N CYS A 442 -9.10 1.44 -15.79
CA CYS A 442 -8.27 1.20 -14.60
C CYS A 442 -6.78 1.09 -14.92
N GLY A 443 -6.39 0.64 -16.12
CA GLY A 443 -5.00 0.68 -16.58
C GLY A 443 -4.49 2.11 -16.74
N ASP A 444 -5.32 2.98 -17.30
CA ASP A 444 -5.05 4.42 -17.42
C ASP A 444 -4.95 5.06 -16.03
N LEU A 445 -5.95 4.89 -15.16
CA LEU A 445 -5.95 5.41 -13.77
C LEU A 445 -4.74 4.93 -12.94
N VAL A 446 -4.31 3.68 -13.11
CA VAL A 446 -3.10 3.14 -12.48
C VAL A 446 -1.85 3.88 -12.97
N THR A 447 -1.73 4.08 -14.29
CA THR A 447 -0.62 4.79 -14.92
C THR A 447 -0.58 6.26 -14.49
N ASP A 448 -1.75 6.88 -14.34
CA ASP A 448 -1.95 8.26 -13.88
C ASP A 448 -1.50 8.48 -12.42
N VAL A 449 -1.82 7.54 -11.50
CA VAL A 449 -1.33 7.57 -10.10
C VAL A 449 0.20 7.36 -10.05
N ILE A 450 0.73 6.51 -10.93
CA ILE A 450 2.18 6.27 -11.05
C ILE A 450 2.89 7.54 -11.55
N ALA A 451 2.38 8.19 -12.61
CA ALA A 451 2.97 9.40 -13.20
C ALA A 451 3.01 10.59 -12.24
N GLY A 452 1.99 10.74 -11.37
CA GLY A 452 1.96 11.77 -10.32
C GLY A 452 2.74 11.45 -9.04
N THR A 453 3.19 10.20 -8.86
CA THR A 453 3.89 9.77 -7.63
C THR A 453 5.28 10.43 -7.44
N PRO A 454 6.15 10.57 -8.46
CA PRO A 454 7.43 11.26 -8.31
C PRO A 454 7.32 12.68 -7.77
N TYR A 455 6.33 13.46 -8.21
CA TYR A 455 6.10 14.83 -7.73
C TYR A 455 5.78 14.87 -6.22
N LEU A 456 4.92 13.96 -5.75
CA LEU A 456 4.61 13.76 -4.33
C LEU A 456 5.85 13.30 -3.54
N LEU A 457 6.72 12.48 -4.15
CA LEU A 457 8.01 12.06 -3.62
C LEU A 457 9.17 13.02 -3.93
N GLY A 458 8.88 14.32 -4.17
CA GLY A 458 9.89 15.39 -4.18
C GLY A 458 10.51 15.75 -5.54
N TRP A 459 10.15 15.05 -6.62
CA TRP A 459 10.70 15.37 -7.95
C TRP A 459 10.16 16.67 -8.53
N ARG A 460 11.04 17.42 -9.19
CA ARG A 460 10.82 18.72 -9.84
C ARG A 460 11.53 18.78 -11.18
N VAL A 461 11.25 19.82 -11.94
CA VAL A 461 11.95 20.20 -13.16
C VAL A 461 12.82 21.39 -12.82
N GLY A 462 14.14 21.23 -12.91
CA GLY A 462 15.05 22.35 -12.74
C GLY A 462 14.96 23.33 -13.92
N GLN A 463 15.56 24.51 -13.79
CA GLN A 463 15.58 25.56 -14.83
C GLN A 463 16.09 25.09 -16.21
N SER A 464 16.82 23.98 -16.27
CA SER A 464 17.33 23.33 -17.48
C SER A 464 16.37 22.31 -18.13
N GLY A 465 15.12 22.19 -17.65
CA GLY A 465 14.16 21.17 -18.10
C GLY A 465 14.42 19.76 -17.55
N ILE A 466 15.57 19.54 -16.90
CA ILE A 466 15.98 18.25 -16.36
C ILE A 466 15.19 17.93 -15.08
N LEU A 467 14.62 16.73 -15.00
CA LEU A 467 13.95 16.21 -13.80
C LEU A 467 14.98 15.98 -12.68
N ARG A 468 14.74 16.49 -11.47
CA ARG A 468 15.62 16.42 -10.29
C ARG A 468 14.82 16.24 -9.00
N SER A 469 15.42 15.65 -7.96
CA SER A 469 14.83 15.67 -6.60
C SER A 469 15.12 17.03 -5.94
N GLU A 470 14.09 17.71 -5.41
CA GLU A 470 14.22 19.04 -4.83
C GLU A 470 13.44 19.21 -3.51
N ASN A 471 13.88 20.17 -2.70
CA ASN A 471 13.26 20.43 -1.40
C ASN A 471 11.93 21.18 -1.55
N PHE A 472 10.88 20.64 -0.92
CA PHE A 472 9.53 21.22 -0.84
C PHE A 472 9.43 22.52 0.00
N SER A 473 10.55 23.17 0.31
CA SER A 473 10.67 24.37 1.14
C SER A 473 11.64 25.34 0.49
N SER A 474 11.11 26.40 -0.11
CA SER A 474 11.88 27.53 -0.65
C SER A 474 12.38 28.44 0.48
N TRP A 475 13.36 27.95 1.23
CA TRP A 475 14.32 28.75 1.99
C TRP A 475 15.68 28.07 1.75
N SER A 476 16.63 28.78 1.13
CA SER A 476 17.99 28.29 0.87
C SER A 476 18.83 28.32 2.17
N GLU A 477 20.01 27.71 2.29
CA GLU A 477 20.92 27.17 1.26
C GLU A 477 21.79 26.01 1.81
N GLU A 478 22.73 25.50 1.01
CA GLU A 478 23.91 24.71 1.39
C GLU A 478 23.80 23.65 2.52
N SER A 479 23.31 22.43 2.21
CA SER A 479 23.87 21.18 2.81
C SER A 479 23.29 19.87 2.22
N GLY A 480 23.66 19.56 0.97
CA GLY A 480 23.88 18.17 0.49
C GLY A 480 22.75 17.13 0.51
N ALA A 481 21.54 17.44 0.98
CA ALA A 481 20.43 16.48 1.10
C ALA A 481 19.14 17.02 0.47
N THR A 482 18.83 16.55 -0.73
CA THR A 482 17.54 16.73 -1.40
C THR A 482 16.52 15.75 -0.81
N THR A 483 15.64 16.22 0.08
CA THR A 483 14.65 15.37 0.76
C THR A 483 13.24 15.86 0.51
N ALA A 484 12.41 15.00 -0.08
CA ALA A 484 10.97 15.19 -0.17
C ALA A 484 10.36 15.36 1.23
N LYS A 485 9.40 16.29 1.38
CA LYS A 485 8.63 16.39 2.62
C LYS A 485 7.78 15.15 2.81
N ALA A 486 7.84 14.55 3.99
CA ALA A 486 7.12 13.33 4.32
C ALA A 486 5.58 13.43 4.14
N ILE A 487 4.98 14.62 4.12
CA ILE A 487 3.56 14.81 3.77
C ILE A 487 3.18 14.26 2.39
N GLY A 488 4.07 14.36 1.39
CA GLY A 488 3.82 13.80 0.06
C GLY A 488 3.84 12.26 0.08
N GLY A 489 4.73 11.68 0.90
CA GLY A 489 4.73 10.25 1.24
C GLY A 489 3.43 9.81 1.91
N PHE A 490 2.89 10.61 2.84
CA PHE A 490 1.61 10.32 3.49
C PHE A 490 0.43 10.34 2.51
N PHE A 491 0.32 11.38 1.67
CA PHE A 491 -0.75 11.49 0.67
C PHE A 491 -0.67 10.39 -0.40
N VAL A 492 0.54 9.95 -0.81
CA VAL A 492 0.70 8.92 -1.85
C VAL A 492 0.60 7.48 -1.32
N MET A 493 0.65 7.27 0.00
CA MET A 493 0.62 5.95 0.64
C MET A 493 -0.64 5.14 0.32
N TRP A 494 -1.83 5.71 0.51
CA TRP A 494 -3.09 5.02 0.25
C TRP A 494 -3.38 4.81 -1.24
N PRO A 495 -3.08 5.77 -2.15
CA PRO A 495 -3.08 5.54 -3.60
C PRO A 495 -2.16 4.39 -4.04
N LEU A 496 -0.89 4.36 -3.61
CA LEU A 496 0.04 3.28 -3.95
C LEU A 496 -0.44 1.92 -3.46
N PHE A 497 -0.95 1.86 -2.22
CA PHE A 497 -1.57 0.65 -1.70
C PHE A 497 -2.75 0.20 -2.57
N SER A 498 -3.65 1.12 -2.90
CA SER A 498 -4.86 0.84 -3.67
C SER A 498 -4.54 0.31 -5.08
N ILE A 499 -3.63 0.96 -5.81
CA ILE A 499 -3.20 0.45 -7.12
C ILE A 499 -2.43 -0.87 -6.98
N SER A 500 -1.57 -1.06 -5.97
CA SER A 500 -0.80 -2.31 -5.81
C SER A 500 -1.66 -3.57 -5.56
N ASN A 501 -2.93 -3.38 -5.20
CA ASN A 501 -3.90 -4.43 -4.88
C ASN A 501 -4.98 -4.67 -5.96
N THR A 502 -5.03 -3.87 -7.04
CA THR A 502 -6.00 -4.11 -8.13
C THR A 502 -5.57 -5.23 -9.09
N ASP A 503 -6.50 -5.80 -9.84
CA ASP A 503 -6.23 -6.75 -10.92
C ASP A 503 -5.69 -6.09 -12.19
N TYR A 504 -5.97 -4.80 -12.40
CA TYR A 504 -5.65 -4.06 -13.63
C TYR A 504 -4.22 -3.51 -13.72
N ILE A 505 -3.46 -3.52 -12.60
CA ILE A 505 -2.04 -3.13 -12.57
C ILE A 505 -1.16 -4.30 -13.05
N SER A 506 -0.22 -4.01 -13.96
CA SER A 506 0.79 -4.99 -14.40
C SER A 506 1.75 -5.35 -13.24
N ASP A 507 2.36 -6.52 -13.27
CA ASP A 507 3.20 -6.96 -12.15
C ASP A 507 4.50 -6.13 -12.00
N SER A 508 5.02 -5.51 -13.07
CA SER A 508 6.13 -4.55 -13.00
C SER A 508 5.72 -3.26 -12.28
N GLN A 509 4.60 -2.65 -12.66
CA GLN A 509 4.01 -1.49 -11.96
C GLN A 509 3.69 -1.83 -10.49
N ARG A 510 3.22 -3.06 -10.21
CA ARG A 510 2.89 -3.53 -8.87
C ARG A 510 4.11 -3.67 -7.97
N VAL A 511 5.21 -4.23 -8.50
CA VAL A 511 6.50 -4.31 -7.81
C VAL A 511 7.04 -2.92 -7.52
N TRP A 512 6.98 -2.00 -8.51
CA TRP A 512 7.38 -0.61 -8.33
C TRP A 512 6.56 0.10 -7.24
N ALA A 513 5.23 0.02 -7.29
CA ALA A 513 4.35 0.66 -6.32
C ALA A 513 4.59 0.16 -4.88
N LYS A 514 4.83 -1.15 -4.71
CA LYS A 514 5.25 -1.72 -3.41
C LYS A 514 6.63 -1.24 -2.96
N ALA A 515 7.58 -1.10 -3.87
CA ALA A 515 8.91 -0.58 -3.53
C ALA A 515 8.86 0.92 -3.19
N ARG A 516 7.97 1.71 -3.79
CA ARG A 516 7.70 3.10 -3.38
C ARG A 516 7.01 3.18 -2.01
N LEU A 517 6.14 2.24 -1.64
CA LEU A 517 5.65 2.12 -0.24
C LEU A 517 6.78 1.84 0.75
N LEU A 518 7.75 0.98 0.40
CA LEU A 518 8.93 0.75 1.23
C LEU A 518 9.81 2.00 1.34
N TYR A 519 10.02 2.75 0.26
CA TYR A 519 10.69 4.07 0.30
C TYR A 519 9.99 5.05 1.26
N VAL A 520 8.66 5.13 1.22
CA VAL A 520 7.85 5.98 2.12
C VAL A 520 8.04 5.58 3.59
N SER A 521 8.23 4.29 3.89
CA SER A 521 8.57 3.84 5.25
C SER A 521 10.02 4.09 5.62
N GLU A 522 10.98 3.72 4.77
CA GLU A 522 12.39 3.58 5.16
C GLU A 522 13.21 4.87 4.94
N ILE A 523 12.74 5.78 4.08
CA ILE A 523 13.37 7.09 3.83
C ILE A 523 12.55 8.23 4.44
N LEU A 524 11.22 8.22 4.30
CA LEU A 524 10.32 9.26 4.82
C LEU A 524 9.79 8.97 6.24
N GLY A 525 10.11 7.81 6.81
CA GLY A 525 9.84 7.47 8.22
C GLY A 525 8.39 7.11 8.56
N LEU A 526 7.55 6.83 7.57
CA LEU A 526 6.13 6.50 7.74
C LEU A 526 5.91 4.98 7.77
N ASN A 527 6.16 4.35 8.93
CA ASN A 527 6.24 2.89 9.06
C ASN A 527 4.98 2.13 8.60
N HIS A 528 3.80 2.75 8.68
CA HIS A 528 2.55 2.15 8.20
C HIS A 528 2.58 1.81 6.69
N ALA A 529 3.36 2.52 5.87
CA ALA A 529 3.53 2.19 4.45
C ALA A 529 4.16 0.79 4.24
N LYS A 530 5.05 0.37 5.15
CA LYS A 530 5.64 -0.98 5.14
C LYS A 530 4.61 -2.04 5.53
N VAL A 531 3.74 -1.75 6.50
CA VAL A 531 2.60 -2.62 6.85
C VAL A 531 1.71 -2.85 5.63
N LEU A 532 1.33 -1.77 4.94
CA LEU A 532 0.54 -1.82 3.70
C LEU A 532 1.24 -2.57 2.56
N SER A 533 2.57 -2.44 2.40
CA SER A 533 3.32 -3.14 1.34
C SER A 533 3.25 -4.69 1.43
N ASN A 534 2.95 -5.24 2.63
CA ASN A 534 2.87 -6.67 2.88
C ASN A 534 1.53 -7.31 2.45
N PHE A 535 0.52 -6.53 2.04
CA PHE A 535 -0.76 -7.07 1.57
C PHE A 535 -0.65 -7.62 0.14
N TYR A 536 -1.33 -8.72 -0.16
CA TYR A 536 -1.31 -9.35 -1.50
C TYR A 536 -2.74 -9.55 -2.03
N LEU A 537 -3.53 -8.48 -2.06
CA LEU A 537 -4.90 -8.54 -2.58
C LEU A 537 -4.90 -8.47 -4.13
N ARG A 538 -6.04 -8.87 -4.69
CA ARG A 538 -6.36 -8.88 -6.12
C ARG A 538 -7.83 -8.50 -6.29
N LEU A 539 -8.05 -7.21 -6.57
CA LEU A 539 -9.37 -6.57 -6.56
C LEU A 539 -9.77 -6.08 -7.96
N PRO A 540 -10.99 -6.39 -8.45
CA PRO A 540 -12.12 -6.95 -7.72
C PRO A 540 -12.17 -8.50 -7.61
N SER A 541 -11.29 -9.25 -8.26
CA SER A 541 -11.47 -10.70 -8.49
C SER A 541 -11.59 -11.57 -7.24
N MET A 542 -10.88 -11.26 -6.15
CA MET A 542 -11.04 -11.95 -4.86
C MET A 542 -12.42 -11.73 -4.25
N ILE A 543 -12.98 -10.52 -4.37
CA ILE A 543 -14.31 -10.19 -3.84
C ILE A 543 -15.38 -10.83 -4.73
N ILE A 544 -15.23 -10.79 -6.06
CA ILE A 544 -16.11 -11.53 -6.98
C ILE A 544 -16.15 -13.01 -6.61
N ARG A 545 -14.99 -13.66 -6.36
CA ARG A 545 -14.95 -15.06 -5.95
C ARG A 545 -15.70 -15.32 -4.64
N ARG A 546 -15.54 -14.45 -3.63
CA ARG A 546 -16.29 -14.51 -2.36
C ARG A 546 -17.81 -14.38 -2.60
N ASP A 547 -18.21 -13.39 -3.40
CA ASP A 547 -19.61 -13.12 -3.70
C ASP A 547 -20.26 -14.32 -4.45
N MET A 548 -19.52 -14.99 -5.36
CA MET A 548 -19.97 -16.25 -5.98
C MET A 548 -20.14 -17.38 -4.97
N MET A 549 -19.22 -17.52 -4.02
CA MET A 549 -19.23 -18.59 -3.02
C MET A 549 -20.41 -18.44 -2.04
N MET A 550 -20.70 -17.23 -1.58
CA MET A 550 -21.86 -16.95 -0.73
C MET A 550 -23.19 -17.37 -1.40
N ASN A 551 -23.32 -17.11 -2.70
CA ASN A 551 -24.50 -17.47 -3.49
C ASN A 551 -24.60 -18.98 -3.86
N ALA A 552 -23.57 -19.78 -3.58
CA ALA A 552 -23.56 -21.23 -3.87
C ALA A 552 -24.07 -22.09 -2.69
N ALA A 553 -24.23 -21.50 -1.50
CA ALA A 553 -24.54 -22.21 -0.26
C ALA A 553 -25.81 -23.11 -0.28
N PRO A 554 -26.94 -22.75 -0.94
CA PRO A 554 -28.16 -23.56 -0.87
C PRO A 554 -28.03 -24.97 -1.47
N ALA A 555 -27.22 -25.12 -2.52
CA ALA A 555 -27.10 -26.40 -3.25
C ALA A 555 -26.21 -27.43 -2.54
N LEU A 556 -25.23 -26.98 -1.75
CA LEU A 556 -24.29 -27.87 -1.04
C LEU A 556 -24.83 -28.38 0.30
N GLN A 557 -25.90 -27.77 0.83
CA GLN A 557 -26.52 -28.23 2.08
C GLN A 557 -27.31 -29.55 1.93
N GLN A 558 -27.70 -29.97 0.72
CA GLN A 558 -28.41 -31.24 0.53
C GLN A 558 -27.49 -32.47 0.39
N THR A 559 -26.19 -32.29 0.10
CA THR A 559 -25.23 -33.39 -0.10
C THR A 559 -24.29 -33.65 1.08
N LEU A 560 -24.30 -32.81 2.12
CA LEU A 560 -23.39 -32.93 3.29
C LEU A 560 -24.07 -33.35 4.62
N VAL A 561 -25.40 -33.51 4.64
CA VAL A 561 -26.18 -33.82 5.87
C VAL A 561 -25.89 -35.21 6.47
N VAL A 562 -25.23 -36.10 5.73
CA VAL A 562 -24.90 -37.46 6.21
C VAL A 562 -23.56 -37.50 7.00
N GLY A 563 -22.79 -36.41 7.06
CA GLY A 563 -21.33 -36.53 7.30
C GLY A 563 -20.58 -35.57 8.23
N CYS A 564 -21.20 -34.64 8.99
CA CYS A 564 -20.45 -33.94 10.06
C CYS A 564 -21.33 -33.31 11.16
N ALA A 565 -21.97 -34.13 12.00
CA ALA A 565 -22.63 -33.66 13.21
C ALA A 565 -21.62 -33.52 14.37
N ARG A 566 -20.89 -32.40 14.44
CA ARG A 566 -20.17 -31.94 15.65
C ARG A 566 -19.99 -30.43 15.67
N SER A 567 -20.47 -29.81 16.74
CA SER A 567 -20.40 -28.37 17.00
C SER A 567 -18.99 -27.95 17.45
N PHE A 568 -18.58 -26.74 17.07
CA PHE A 568 -17.38 -26.08 17.61
C PHE A 568 -17.63 -24.59 17.86
N SER A 569 -17.48 -24.19 19.12
CA SER A 569 -17.45 -22.79 19.55
C SER A 569 -16.03 -22.21 19.37
N PRO A 570 -15.87 -20.90 19.10
CA PRO A 570 -14.56 -20.28 18.99
C PRO A 570 -13.86 -20.14 20.36
N PRO A 571 -12.59 -20.57 20.52
CA PRO A 571 -11.84 -20.38 21.76
C PRO A 571 -11.25 -18.97 21.89
N VAL A 572 -10.95 -18.58 23.14
CA VAL A 572 -10.41 -17.26 23.50
C VAL A 572 -8.87 -17.23 23.42
N ALA A 573 -8.30 -16.03 23.32
CA ALA A 573 -6.93 -15.74 22.92
C ALA A 573 -5.80 -16.33 23.78
N ALA A 574 -4.65 -16.58 23.12
CA ALA A 574 -3.33 -16.67 23.74
C ALA A 574 -2.29 -15.88 22.92
N ASN A 575 -1.33 -15.25 23.60
CA ASN A 575 -0.18 -14.61 22.96
C ASN A 575 0.92 -15.65 22.69
N THR A 576 1.56 -15.60 21.52
CA THR A 576 2.96 -16.04 21.38
C THR A 576 3.63 -15.31 20.22
N SER A 577 4.95 -15.10 20.34
CA SER A 577 5.75 -14.30 19.41
C SER A 577 6.73 -15.19 18.64
N GLN A 578 6.97 -14.86 17.37
CA GLN A 578 8.30 -15.03 16.77
C GLN A 578 8.50 -14.13 15.54
N HIS A 579 9.70 -13.57 15.40
CA HIS A 579 10.07 -12.70 14.28
C HIS A 579 10.57 -13.54 13.09
N ILE A 580 10.02 -13.28 11.89
CA ILE A 580 10.53 -13.82 10.63
C ILE A 580 11.47 -12.78 10.01
N THR A 581 12.69 -13.19 9.67
CA THR A 581 13.63 -12.37 8.88
C THR A 581 13.85 -13.02 7.51
N THR A 582 14.43 -12.28 6.56
CA THR A 582 14.71 -12.77 5.20
C THR A 582 15.58 -14.04 5.19
N SER A 583 16.36 -14.28 6.24
CA SER A 583 17.18 -15.51 6.38
C SER A 583 16.39 -16.77 6.78
N THR A 584 15.18 -16.61 7.34
CA THR A 584 14.32 -17.70 7.80
C THR A 584 13.67 -18.43 6.62
N ILE A 585 13.19 -17.67 5.64
CA ILE A 585 12.48 -18.18 4.44
C ILE A 585 13.34 -19.19 3.67
N SER A 586 14.64 -18.93 3.52
CA SER A 586 15.55 -19.82 2.78
C SER A 586 15.92 -21.12 3.52
N LYS A 587 15.61 -21.25 4.82
CA LYS A 587 15.92 -22.46 5.62
C LYS A 587 14.71 -23.37 5.82
N LEU A 588 13.49 -22.83 5.73
CA LEU A 588 12.25 -23.59 5.81
C LEU A 588 12.06 -24.60 4.67
N ALA A 589 12.87 -24.53 3.60
CA ALA A 589 12.82 -25.45 2.47
C ALA A 589 13.59 -26.77 2.68
N THR A 590 14.37 -26.94 3.76
CA THR A 590 15.36 -28.02 3.88
C THR A 590 15.10 -29.04 4.99
N ALA A 591 14.03 -28.89 5.78
CA ALA A 591 13.86 -29.58 7.07
C ALA A 591 12.55 -30.38 7.23
N ASN A 592 11.90 -30.79 6.14
CA ASN A 592 10.64 -31.57 6.18
C ASN A 592 10.84 -33.03 6.65
N ARG A 593 11.05 -33.23 7.97
CA ARG A 593 10.70 -34.44 8.72
C ARG A 593 10.29 -34.02 10.13
N PHE A 594 8.98 -34.01 10.39
CA PHE A 594 8.40 -33.80 11.72
C PHE A 594 8.27 -35.14 12.46
N SER A 595 8.34 -35.07 13.78
CA SER A 595 7.84 -36.07 14.73
C SER A 595 7.46 -35.32 16.01
N ASP A 596 6.48 -35.86 16.71
CA ASP A 596 5.64 -35.20 17.72
C ASP A 596 6.38 -35.07 19.10
N ASP A 597 5.86 -34.51 20.20
CA ASP A 597 4.57 -34.72 20.88
C ASP A 597 4.23 -33.57 21.87
N ASN A 598 2.91 -33.35 22.10
CA ASN A 598 2.13 -33.30 23.38
C ASN A 598 2.72 -32.67 24.68
N ASP A 599 1.96 -32.16 25.67
CA ASP A 599 0.49 -32.08 25.87
C ASP A 599 0.07 -31.03 26.95
N ASP A 600 -1.24 -30.87 27.16
CA ASP A 600 -1.96 -30.49 28.41
C ASP A 600 -1.68 -29.14 29.17
N SER A 601 -2.56 -28.61 30.05
CA SER A 601 -4.05 -28.55 30.15
C SER A 601 -4.49 -27.53 31.23
N GLY A 602 -5.78 -27.15 31.29
CA GLY A 602 -6.35 -26.32 32.40
C GLY A 602 -7.62 -25.51 32.08
N PRO A 603 -8.81 -25.81 32.67
CA PRO A 603 -10.10 -25.14 32.36
C PRO A 603 -10.79 -24.42 33.56
N ASN A 604 -12.06 -23.99 33.36
CA ASN A 604 -13.09 -23.54 34.36
C ASN A 604 -12.97 -22.09 34.92
N GLN A 605 -14.05 -21.36 35.32
CA GLN A 605 -15.52 -21.59 35.32
C GLN A 605 -16.33 -20.28 35.59
N ASN A 606 -17.64 -20.24 35.22
CA ASN A 606 -18.81 -19.64 35.94
C ASN A 606 -18.86 -18.13 36.33
N ASN A 607 -20.02 -17.50 36.64
CA ASN A 607 -21.41 -17.54 36.10
C ASN A 607 -22.26 -16.36 36.66
N ASN A 608 -23.42 -16.06 36.03
CA ASN A 608 -24.57 -15.23 36.51
C ASN A 608 -24.33 -13.70 36.72
N ALA A 609 -25.22 -12.74 36.38
CA ALA A 609 -26.71 -12.60 36.38
C ALA A 609 -27.31 -12.14 37.74
N THR A 610 -28.44 -11.44 37.85
CA THR A 610 -29.57 -11.09 36.93
C THR A 610 -29.70 -9.54 36.71
N ASN A 611 -30.82 -8.78 36.55
CA ASN A 611 -32.29 -8.99 36.63
C ASN A 611 -33.16 -7.88 35.95
N THR A 612 -34.44 -8.20 35.66
CA THR A 612 -35.73 -7.41 35.62
C THR A 612 -35.82 -5.92 35.20
N SER A 613 -36.88 -5.40 34.55
CA SER A 613 -38.19 -5.96 34.06
C SER A 613 -38.94 -5.03 33.05
N GLN A 614 -39.99 -5.54 32.38
CA GLN A 614 -40.97 -4.87 31.46
C GLN A 614 -42.41 -4.88 32.08
N PRO A 615 -43.57 -4.62 31.39
CA PRO A 615 -43.92 -4.06 30.06
C PRO A 615 -44.94 -2.86 30.12
N VAL A 616 -45.56 -2.32 29.04
CA VAL A 616 -46.82 -2.75 28.34
C VAL A 616 -47.07 -1.92 27.03
N HIS A 617 -47.90 -2.42 26.10
CA HIS A 617 -48.30 -1.88 24.79
C HIS A 617 -49.18 -0.60 24.76
N MET A 618 -49.13 0.19 23.66
CA MET A 618 -50.15 0.25 22.59
C MET A 618 -49.82 1.26 21.45
N THR A 619 -50.55 1.20 20.33
CA THR A 619 -50.39 1.98 19.06
C THR A 619 -51.78 2.35 18.47
N PRO A 620 -51.91 2.91 17.25
CA PRO A 620 -51.62 4.30 16.84
C PRO A 620 -52.86 5.03 16.23
N GLN A 621 -52.78 6.34 15.94
CA GLN A 621 -53.79 7.05 15.11
C GLN A 621 -53.20 8.08 14.14
N HIS A 622 -53.99 8.40 13.09
CA HIS A 622 -53.68 9.28 11.95
C HIS A 622 -53.94 10.77 12.23
N PHE A 623 -53.41 11.65 11.36
CA PHE A 623 -54.21 12.74 10.77
C PHE A 623 -53.78 13.11 9.34
N ASN A 624 -54.74 13.56 8.54
CA ASN A 624 -54.68 14.11 7.17
C ASN A 624 -54.96 15.65 7.25
N ALA A 625 -54.89 16.52 6.23
CA ALA A 625 -54.36 16.56 4.85
C ALA A 625 -54.39 18.05 4.36
N HIS A 626 -54.45 18.29 3.04
CA HIS A 626 -54.40 19.57 2.28
C HIS A 626 -52.99 20.12 2.01
N ALA A 627 -52.48 20.27 0.78
CA ALA A 627 -53.02 20.24 -0.60
C ALA A 627 -53.75 21.49 -1.12
N GLN A 628 -53.10 22.15 -2.10
CA GLN A 628 -53.69 22.95 -3.17
C GLN A 628 -52.79 22.85 -4.42
N ALA A 629 -53.35 22.99 -5.61
CA ALA A 629 -52.66 22.89 -6.89
C ALA A 629 -53.35 23.79 -7.93
N LEU A 630 -52.62 24.22 -8.96
CA LEU A 630 -53.22 24.85 -10.14
C LEU A 630 -52.60 24.36 -11.46
N ASN A 631 -53.52 24.16 -12.40
CA ASN A 631 -53.39 23.84 -13.82
C ASN A 631 -52.67 24.97 -14.62
N ALA A 632 -52.29 24.82 -15.89
CA ALA A 632 -51.95 23.70 -16.77
C ALA A 632 -51.58 24.29 -18.17
N VAL A 633 -51.64 23.45 -19.22
CA VAL A 633 -51.75 23.71 -20.67
C VAL A 633 -50.56 23.20 -21.49
N SER A 634 -50.91 22.39 -22.48
CA SER A 634 -50.09 21.74 -23.49
C SER A 634 -50.17 22.47 -24.84
N HIS A 635 -49.18 22.28 -25.70
CA HIS A 635 -49.47 22.02 -27.12
C HIS A 635 -48.28 21.33 -27.83
N ASP A 636 -48.59 20.33 -28.66
CA ASP A 636 -47.64 19.73 -29.60
C ASP A 636 -47.33 20.66 -30.77
N THR A 637 -46.15 20.48 -31.39
CA THR A 637 -46.09 20.34 -32.85
C THR A 637 -44.80 19.62 -33.27
N SER A 638 -44.93 18.72 -34.25
CA SER A 638 -43.81 18.04 -34.90
C SER A 638 -43.45 18.71 -36.22
N ALA A 639 -42.18 18.66 -36.60
CA ALA A 639 -41.73 18.98 -37.96
C ALA A 639 -40.50 18.14 -38.32
N ASN A 640 -40.58 17.42 -39.43
CA ASN A 640 -39.42 16.77 -40.05
C ASN A 640 -38.63 17.79 -40.89
N THR A 641 -37.33 17.59 -41.00
CA THR A 641 -36.65 17.80 -42.29
C THR A 641 -35.46 16.86 -42.43
N SER A 642 -35.57 15.92 -43.36
CA SER A 642 -34.43 15.20 -43.92
C SER A 642 -34.00 15.87 -45.23
N TYR A 643 -32.71 15.81 -45.53
CA TYR A 643 -32.17 15.94 -46.89
C TYR A 643 -31.12 14.85 -47.10
N ALA A 644 -30.91 14.45 -48.35
CA ALA A 644 -30.44 13.09 -48.66
C ALA A 644 -29.38 13.03 -49.77
N HIS A 645 -28.74 11.86 -49.86
CA HIS A 645 -28.01 11.29 -51.00
C HIS A 645 -26.91 12.10 -51.71
N ALA A 646 -25.67 11.61 -51.58
CA ALA A 646 -24.80 11.36 -52.74
C ALA A 646 -23.90 10.13 -52.48
N ASN A 647 -23.74 9.29 -53.51
CA ASN A 647 -22.90 8.09 -53.63
C ASN A 647 -23.00 7.65 -55.12
N PRO A 648 -22.14 6.79 -55.71
CA PRO A 648 -20.98 6.08 -55.14
C PRO A 648 -19.73 6.23 -56.06
N ASP A 649 -18.97 5.13 -56.24
CA ASP A 649 -17.87 4.89 -57.18
C ASP A 649 -16.54 5.61 -56.86
N ASP A 650 -15.37 4.98 -56.99
CA ASP A 650 -14.98 4.01 -58.03
C ASP A 650 -14.32 2.71 -57.49
N SER A 651 -14.15 1.74 -58.39
CA SER A 651 -13.66 0.38 -58.13
C SER A 651 -12.26 0.15 -58.68
N ASN A 652 -11.54 -0.84 -58.13
CA ASN A 652 -10.58 -1.62 -58.91
C ASN A 652 -10.27 -2.96 -58.25
N SER A 653 -10.48 -4.04 -59.00
CA SER A 653 -10.09 -5.40 -58.63
C SER A 653 -9.37 -6.04 -59.81
N TYR A 654 -8.31 -6.81 -59.54
CA TYR A 654 -7.64 -7.60 -60.57
C TYR A 654 -7.86 -9.09 -60.28
N ILE A 655 -8.49 -9.75 -61.24
CA ILE A 655 -8.74 -11.20 -61.28
C ILE A 655 -7.89 -11.78 -62.42
N SER A 656 -7.37 -12.99 -62.24
CA SER A 656 -6.76 -13.78 -63.30
C SER A 656 -7.26 -15.23 -63.24
N THR A 657 -7.77 -15.75 -64.37
CA THR A 657 -8.31 -17.11 -64.56
C THR A 657 -7.32 -17.95 -65.39
N SER A 658 -7.20 -19.29 -65.31
CA SER A 658 -8.12 -20.31 -65.87
C SER A 658 -7.39 -21.69 -65.96
N THR A 659 -8.00 -22.90 -66.01
CA THR A 659 -9.34 -23.35 -65.54
C THR A 659 -9.35 -24.77 -64.91
N PRO A 660 -9.31 -25.95 -65.61
CA PRO A 660 -9.94 -27.17 -65.04
C PRO A 660 -9.20 -28.54 -65.17
N GLY A 661 -9.64 -29.53 -64.36
CA GLY A 661 -9.27 -30.96 -64.50
C GLY A 661 -9.87 -31.91 -63.42
N ASP A 662 -10.97 -32.58 -63.76
CA ASP A 662 -11.52 -33.88 -63.30
C ASP A 662 -11.58 -34.33 -61.81
N LEU A 663 -12.83 -34.42 -61.30
CA LEU A 663 -13.55 -35.59 -60.71
C LEU A 663 -12.74 -36.78 -60.10
N ALA A 664 -13.08 -37.39 -58.94
CA ALA A 664 -14.15 -37.15 -57.95
C ALA A 664 -13.77 -37.77 -56.54
N PRO A 665 -14.66 -38.31 -55.66
CA PRO A 665 -14.74 -37.83 -54.28
C PRO A 665 -14.18 -38.75 -53.17
N SER A 666 -13.67 -38.17 -52.07
CA SER A 666 -13.39 -38.89 -50.81
C SER A 666 -13.48 -38.03 -49.54
N SER A 667 -14.18 -38.57 -48.54
CA SER A 667 -14.12 -38.30 -47.08
C SER A 667 -13.51 -36.99 -46.54
N SER A 668 -14.38 -36.21 -45.88
CA SER A 668 -14.13 -35.25 -44.80
C SER A 668 -12.75 -35.27 -44.10
N GLY A 669 -12.03 -34.16 -44.19
CA GLY A 669 -10.88 -33.86 -43.32
C GLY A 669 -10.60 -32.35 -43.28
N LEU A 670 -10.76 -31.72 -42.12
CA LEU A 670 -10.31 -30.33 -41.90
C LEU A 670 -8.79 -30.31 -41.68
N PRO A 671 -8.05 -29.33 -42.24
CA PRO A 671 -6.61 -29.25 -42.06
C PRO A 671 -6.25 -28.92 -40.62
N LEU A 672 -5.40 -29.74 -39.98
CA LEU A 672 -4.79 -29.39 -38.70
C LEU A 672 -3.86 -28.18 -38.89
N TYR A 673 -4.22 -27.04 -38.31
CA TYR A 673 -3.36 -25.86 -38.29
C TYR A 673 -2.26 -26.05 -37.25
N THR A 674 -1.16 -26.70 -37.63
CA THR A 674 0.02 -26.87 -36.78
C THR A 674 0.69 -25.52 -36.56
N LEU A 675 0.60 -25.01 -35.32
CA LEU A 675 1.29 -23.80 -34.88
C LEU A 675 2.77 -23.85 -35.28
N ASN A 676 3.34 -22.74 -35.75
CA ASN A 676 4.76 -22.72 -36.11
C ASN A 676 5.67 -22.82 -34.87
N PRO A 677 6.97 -23.13 -34.99
CA PRO A 677 7.84 -23.37 -33.83
C PRO A 677 7.98 -22.19 -32.85
N LEU A 678 7.78 -20.94 -33.30
CA LEU A 678 7.72 -19.77 -32.41
C LEU A 678 6.40 -19.72 -31.66
N GLN A 679 5.27 -19.89 -32.36
CA GLN A 679 3.94 -19.96 -31.75
C GLN A 679 3.79 -21.13 -30.76
N GLN A 680 4.40 -22.29 -31.04
CA GLN A 680 4.47 -23.42 -30.09
C GLN A 680 5.28 -23.05 -28.84
N ARG A 681 6.41 -22.33 -29.02
CA ARG A 681 7.25 -21.88 -27.91
C ARG A 681 6.53 -20.83 -27.06
N GLU A 682 5.84 -19.87 -27.68
CA GLU A 682 5.02 -18.86 -27.02
C GLU A 682 3.82 -19.50 -26.30
N ALA A 683 3.15 -20.48 -26.92
CA ALA A 683 2.08 -21.25 -26.29
C ALA A 683 2.58 -22.03 -25.06
N MET A 684 3.72 -22.73 -25.15
CA MET A 684 4.32 -23.42 -24.00
C MET A 684 4.79 -22.45 -22.91
N ILE A 685 5.32 -21.27 -23.27
CA ILE A 685 5.69 -20.24 -22.29
C ILE A 685 4.42 -19.71 -21.61
N LYS A 686 3.35 -19.42 -22.36
CA LYS A 686 2.06 -18.99 -21.81
C LYS A 686 1.43 -20.06 -20.91
N GLU A 687 1.43 -21.31 -21.32
CA GLU A 687 0.88 -22.44 -20.55
C GLU A 687 1.68 -22.69 -19.26
N THR A 688 3.02 -22.65 -19.32
CA THR A 688 3.86 -22.78 -18.13
C THR A 688 3.64 -21.61 -17.15
N TRP A 689 3.52 -20.38 -17.65
CA TRP A 689 3.11 -19.22 -16.85
C TRP A 689 1.70 -19.35 -16.26
N GLU A 690 0.72 -19.84 -17.01
CA GLU A 690 -0.63 -20.07 -16.49
C GLU A 690 -0.67 -21.19 -15.44
N ASN A 691 0.13 -22.24 -15.60
CA ASN A 691 0.25 -23.33 -14.63
C ASN A 691 1.00 -22.89 -13.37
N GLU A 692 2.03 -22.05 -13.48
CA GLU A 692 2.69 -21.43 -12.33
C GLU A 692 1.74 -20.45 -11.62
N ARG A 693 1.01 -19.59 -12.37
CA ARG A 693 -0.04 -18.71 -11.82
C ARG A 693 -1.13 -19.51 -11.10
N ARG A 694 -1.63 -20.61 -11.68
CA ARG A 694 -2.59 -21.53 -11.04
C ARG A 694 -2.00 -22.16 -9.76
N SER A 695 -0.73 -22.55 -9.78
CA SER A 695 -0.01 -23.10 -8.62
C SER A 695 0.17 -22.07 -7.49
N LEU A 696 0.57 -20.85 -7.82
CA LEU A 696 0.72 -19.73 -6.88
C LEU A 696 -0.63 -19.31 -6.26
N LEU A 697 -1.69 -19.21 -7.07
CA LEU A 697 -3.04 -18.95 -6.58
C LEU A 697 -3.55 -20.07 -5.66
N LYS A 698 -3.24 -21.35 -5.95
CA LYS A 698 -3.60 -22.48 -5.09
C LYS A 698 -2.81 -22.49 -3.77
N LYS A 699 -1.51 -22.15 -3.81
CA LYS A 699 -0.67 -21.99 -2.60
C LYS A 699 -1.15 -20.83 -1.72
N ALA A 700 -1.46 -19.68 -2.32
CA ALA A 700 -2.06 -18.54 -1.62
C ALA A 700 -3.40 -18.93 -1.00
N SER A 701 -4.31 -19.58 -1.76
CA SER A 701 -5.61 -20.03 -1.25
C SER A 701 -5.50 -20.95 -0.03
N ASN A 702 -4.45 -21.78 0.07
CA ASN A 702 -4.33 -22.80 1.11
C ASN A 702 -3.52 -22.37 2.35
N GLN A 703 -2.60 -21.39 2.23
CA GLN A 703 -1.87 -20.85 3.39
C GLN A 703 -2.39 -19.49 3.85
N GLN A 704 -3.10 -18.76 2.98
CA GLN A 704 -3.70 -17.49 3.35
C GLN A 704 -5.20 -17.59 3.63
N GLY A 705 -5.90 -18.69 3.34
CA GLY A 705 -7.36 -18.89 3.56
C GLY A 705 -7.89 -18.18 4.80
N ASP A 706 -7.65 -18.72 6.00
CA ASP A 706 -8.04 -18.11 7.28
C ASP A 706 -7.53 -16.68 7.50
N SER A 707 -6.31 -16.36 7.05
CA SER A 707 -5.69 -15.04 7.27
C SER A 707 -6.29 -13.95 6.38
N VAL A 708 -6.70 -14.32 5.16
CA VAL A 708 -7.34 -13.48 4.15
C VAL A 708 -8.84 -13.45 4.38
N GLU A 709 -9.48 -14.52 4.87
CA GLU A 709 -10.87 -14.42 5.32
C GLU A 709 -10.97 -13.61 6.62
N ARG A 710 -10.04 -13.75 7.58
CA ARG A 710 -9.95 -12.83 8.72
C ARG A 710 -9.56 -11.41 8.29
N LEU A 711 -8.65 -11.21 7.34
CA LEU A 711 -8.32 -9.85 6.87
C LEU A 711 -9.47 -9.25 6.07
N LEU A 712 -10.13 -9.98 5.16
CA LEU A 712 -11.30 -9.51 4.43
C LEU A 712 -12.46 -9.24 5.39
N ALA A 713 -12.72 -10.10 6.37
CA ALA A 713 -13.71 -9.84 7.41
C ALA A 713 -13.37 -8.55 8.19
N ASN A 714 -12.11 -8.33 8.58
CA ASN A 714 -11.71 -7.14 9.33
C ASN A 714 -11.54 -5.85 8.49
N TYR A 715 -11.26 -5.96 7.18
CA TYR A 715 -11.18 -4.81 6.25
C TYR A 715 -12.56 -4.47 5.65
N PHE A 716 -13.50 -5.42 5.64
CA PHE A 716 -14.89 -5.27 5.19
C PHE A 716 -15.90 -5.59 6.30
N VAL A 717 -15.62 -5.19 7.55
CA VAL A 717 -16.60 -5.34 8.65
C VAL A 717 -17.83 -4.50 8.34
N VAL A 718 -18.89 -5.17 7.91
CA VAL A 718 -20.26 -4.93 8.39
C VAL A 718 -20.64 -6.19 9.16
#